data_AF-A0A6A9T751-F1
#
_entry.id   AF-A0A6A9T751-F1
#
_cell.length_a   1.000
_cell.length_b   1.000
_cell.length_c   1.000
_cell.angle_alpha   90.00
_cell.angle_beta   90.00
_cell.angle_gamma   90.00
#
_symmetry.space_group_name_H-M   'P 1'
#
loop_
_entity.id
_entity.type
_entity.pdbx_description
1 polymer ?
#
loop_
_entity_poly.entity_id
_entity_poly.type
_entity_poly.pdbx_seq_one_letter_code
_entity_poly.pdbx_strand_id
1 'polypeptide(L)'
;MTVDGPIENSTGLAGGFGDQHIQVYLRDPTDAGGSAAAREGVGADLTEPYQYRVVGDGENGARVETADGAFVAEGSVFASPSTHSVRLDVPKTAVPDDLAEKQLAVAMAGYDSEQPGNVAQVADDGPQVLDVLTPEGIGNADALGGDSPAIPYVTLGNPLSGELVERFEDATGDDHGPGSYTYPTGDDFEEGSLDVESVAVYDEGDRYRFDFAMAEPLRNPLDGDYGFSLQHCQVYVATPDGEGPTATAGREGTNAAFADPYDYRVVVSGFEGESVVEAGDGSVVSEDVRVAAYRGMNTITASVPKSAVGGTIGNGSIAPLVFGYDAEGPGAVRQVAAEADETTFGGGSDGTDPAVVDMVVPEGGDQSALLEDGDALPYLSLAGFSGDLIDSWDDPTGDDHGPGSYTYPGSEEIPDGAYDITRVELYATADDYRFVYYLNGAIENPWSSELGFSVHNLQVYIRDPAATDAPTATAAREGVRANFADPYHYRLMVNGFEIQALEAADGSVVSQEVDAEGHADLNAIAVEFPADAMAGDVRDAEIAPLILGHDSYGPGLTREIAAESAGWTFGGGRDDEMNHHVVDAITPEGVPQSEALAYTADERASIPFVPVAAEDGEGEGETGDGEGDDGDGSGDDDGDRNDEGTQTETTTDGGATTDDEGAETTAGDGPGFGTVTGVLGTAGGAAYAARRVLDDEDREETEE
;
A
#
# COMPACT_ATOMS: atom_id res chain seq x y z
N MET A 1 -10.48 -30.50 2.93
CA MET A 1 -10.33 -30.32 4.40
C MET A 1 -9.75 -31.59 5.00
N THR A 2 -8.92 -31.43 6.02
CA THR A 2 -8.46 -32.51 6.90
C THR A 2 -9.14 -32.37 8.25
N VAL A 3 -9.45 -33.48 8.91
CA VAL A 3 -10.03 -33.53 10.24
C VAL A 3 -9.11 -34.33 11.15
N ASP A 4 -9.03 -33.96 12.42
CA ASP A 4 -8.21 -34.71 13.39
C ASP A 4 -8.84 -36.05 13.78
N GLY A 5 -10.18 -36.12 13.73
CA GLY A 5 -10.95 -37.32 14.00
C GLY A 5 -10.96 -38.34 12.86
N PRO A 6 -11.43 -39.57 13.13
CA PRO A 6 -11.58 -40.57 12.08
C PRO A 6 -12.67 -40.18 11.08
N ILE A 7 -12.47 -40.56 9.82
CA ILE A 7 -13.54 -40.53 8.80
C ILE A 7 -14.11 -41.93 8.69
N GLU A 8 -15.31 -42.12 9.22
CA GLU A 8 -16.01 -43.40 9.24
C GLU A 8 -17.28 -43.38 8.38
N ASN A 9 -17.66 -44.55 7.89
CA ASN A 9 -18.90 -44.76 7.13
C ASN A 9 -19.70 -45.91 7.74
N SER A 10 -20.10 -45.73 9.01
CA SER A 10 -20.82 -46.75 9.77
C SER A 10 -22.22 -47.05 9.19
N THR A 11 -22.80 -46.08 8.49
CA THR A 11 -24.13 -46.11 7.86
C THR A 11 -24.13 -46.57 6.40
N GLY A 12 -22.95 -46.66 5.76
CA GLY A 12 -22.81 -47.17 4.39
C GLY A 12 -23.25 -46.20 3.29
N LEU A 13 -23.13 -44.89 3.52
CA LEU A 13 -23.48 -43.84 2.57
C LEU A 13 -22.56 -43.84 1.34
N ALA A 14 -23.08 -43.35 0.22
CA ALA A 14 -22.43 -43.41 -1.08
C ALA A 14 -21.11 -42.61 -1.14
N GLY A 15 -21.04 -41.49 -0.43
CA GLY A 15 -19.88 -40.60 -0.37
C GLY A 15 -18.69 -41.13 0.45
N GLY A 16 -18.85 -42.26 1.16
CA GLY A 16 -17.75 -42.91 1.86
C GLY A 16 -17.50 -42.42 3.29
N PHE A 17 -18.39 -41.60 3.85
CA PHE A 17 -18.38 -41.12 5.24
C PHE A 17 -19.82 -40.88 5.73
N GLY A 18 -20.04 -40.88 7.05
CA GLY A 18 -21.39 -40.88 7.65
C GLY A 18 -21.70 -39.75 8.62
N ASP A 19 -20.68 -39.20 9.30
CA ASP A 19 -20.89 -38.35 10.47
C ASP A 19 -20.66 -36.86 10.20
N GLN A 20 -19.80 -36.52 9.23
CA GLN A 20 -19.45 -35.13 8.93
C GLN A 20 -20.49 -34.49 8.00
N HIS A 21 -20.89 -33.26 8.34
CA HIS A 21 -21.63 -32.35 7.47
C HIS A 21 -20.83 -31.06 7.30
N ILE A 22 -20.26 -30.86 6.12
CA ILE A 22 -19.33 -29.76 5.83
C ILE A 22 -20.10 -28.63 5.18
N GLN A 23 -19.92 -27.41 5.67
CA GLN A 23 -20.49 -26.20 5.08
C GLN A 23 -19.40 -25.16 4.88
N VAL A 24 -19.28 -24.66 3.65
CA VAL A 24 -18.36 -23.59 3.27
C VAL A 24 -19.19 -22.43 2.75
N TYR A 25 -19.26 -21.35 3.49
CA TYR A 25 -19.92 -20.12 3.08
C TYR A 25 -18.91 -19.24 2.31
N LEU A 26 -19.35 -18.70 1.19
CA LEU A 26 -18.55 -17.93 0.25
C LEU A 26 -19.12 -16.52 0.18
N ARG A 27 -18.31 -15.56 0.63
CA ARG A 27 -18.58 -14.12 0.58
C ARG A 27 -17.72 -13.47 -0.50
N ASP A 28 -18.36 -12.70 -1.37
CA ASP A 28 -17.73 -11.62 -2.09
C ASP A 28 -17.81 -10.36 -1.23
N PRO A 29 -16.68 -9.82 -0.73
CA PRO A 29 -16.70 -8.65 0.14
C PRO A 29 -17.12 -7.37 -0.58
N THR A 30 -17.19 -7.37 -1.92
CA THR A 30 -17.66 -6.25 -2.74
C THR A 30 -19.16 -6.29 -3.06
N ASP A 31 -19.84 -7.39 -2.72
CA ASP A 31 -21.28 -7.56 -2.89
C ASP A 31 -21.99 -7.41 -1.53
N ALA A 32 -22.76 -6.32 -1.38
CA ALA A 32 -23.57 -6.04 -0.20
C ALA A 32 -24.74 -7.04 -0.01
N GLY A 33 -25.10 -7.82 -1.04
CA GLY A 33 -26.19 -8.77 -0.97
C GLY A 33 -25.85 -10.03 -0.17
N GLY A 34 -26.88 -10.82 0.18
CA GLY A 34 -26.69 -12.14 0.79
C GLY A 34 -27.46 -12.34 2.09
N SER A 35 -26.92 -13.19 2.97
CA SER A 35 -27.46 -13.41 4.31
C SER A 35 -26.35 -13.64 5.32
N ALA A 36 -26.47 -13.06 6.51
CA ALA A 36 -25.63 -13.41 7.65
C ALA A 36 -26.12 -14.69 8.35
N ALA A 37 -27.36 -15.14 8.12
CA ALA A 37 -27.86 -16.35 8.76
C ALA A 37 -27.21 -17.60 8.17
N ALA A 38 -26.56 -18.40 9.01
CA ALA A 38 -26.05 -19.70 8.58
C ALA A 38 -27.21 -20.59 8.11
N ARG A 39 -26.86 -21.67 7.40
CA ARG A 39 -27.85 -22.58 6.84
C ARG A 39 -28.80 -23.09 7.93
N GLU A 40 -30.07 -23.32 7.57
CA GLU A 40 -31.07 -23.88 8.49
C GLU A 40 -30.52 -25.06 9.30
N GLY A 41 -30.78 -25.05 10.61
CA GLY A 41 -30.32 -26.09 11.54
C GLY A 41 -28.95 -25.81 12.20
N VAL A 42 -28.16 -24.88 11.67
CA VAL A 42 -26.84 -24.52 12.24
C VAL A 42 -26.98 -23.69 13.51
N GLY A 43 -27.94 -22.78 13.60
CA GLY A 43 -28.16 -21.98 14.81
C GLY A 43 -27.03 -21.01 15.16
N ALA A 44 -26.33 -20.49 14.15
CA ALA A 44 -25.32 -19.45 14.25
C ALA A 44 -25.53 -18.44 13.12
N ASP A 45 -24.99 -17.24 13.27
CA ASP A 45 -24.81 -16.30 12.17
C ASP A 45 -23.37 -16.37 11.64
N LEU A 46 -23.12 -15.73 10.51
CA LEU A 46 -21.80 -15.41 9.98
C LEU A 46 -21.49 -13.98 10.42
N THR A 47 -20.20 -13.65 10.56
CA THR A 47 -19.78 -12.28 10.92
C THR A 47 -20.20 -11.24 9.88
N GLU A 48 -20.39 -11.67 8.62
CA GLU A 48 -20.84 -10.85 7.50
C GLU A 48 -21.72 -11.68 6.52
N PRO A 49 -22.55 -11.04 5.68
CA PRO A 49 -23.38 -11.74 4.71
C PRO A 49 -22.56 -12.57 3.68
N TYR A 50 -23.05 -13.76 3.34
CA TYR A 50 -22.54 -14.56 2.21
C TYR A 50 -23.56 -14.63 1.07
N GLN A 51 -23.10 -14.86 -0.16
CA GLN A 51 -23.95 -15.02 -1.33
C GLN A 51 -24.14 -16.49 -1.72
N TYR A 52 -23.10 -17.32 -1.53
CA TYR A 52 -23.12 -18.74 -1.90
C TYR A 52 -22.60 -19.63 -0.77
N ARG A 53 -23.01 -20.89 -0.78
CA ARG A 53 -22.43 -21.90 0.10
C ARG A 53 -22.24 -23.23 -0.62
N VAL A 54 -21.17 -23.93 -0.27
CA VAL A 54 -20.91 -25.31 -0.65
C VAL A 54 -21.22 -26.20 0.54
N VAL A 55 -22.14 -27.14 0.36
CA VAL A 55 -22.53 -28.09 1.40
C VAL A 55 -22.14 -29.51 0.96
N GLY A 56 -21.53 -30.27 1.86
CA GLY A 56 -21.04 -31.62 1.58
C GLY A 56 -21.43 -32.62 2.66
N ASP A 57 -22.00 -33.75 2.24
CA ASP A 57 -22.26 -34.91 3.11
C ASP A 57 -22.18 -36.23 2.35
N GLY A 58 -22.13 -37.34 3.10
CA GLY A 58 -21.95 -38.68 2.53
C GLY A 58 -23.17 -39.20 1.77
N GLU A 59 -24.38 -38.69 2.02
CA GLU A 59 -25.61 -39.17 1.37
C GLU A 59 -25.89 -38.42 0.07
N ASN A 60 -25.79 -37.10 0.11
CA ASN A 60 -26.21 -36.18 -0.96
C ASN A 60 -25.03 -35.68 -1.80
N GLY A 61 -23.79 -36.00 -1.43
CA GLY A 61 -22.61 -35.48 -2.11
C GLY A 61 -22.37 -34.00 -1.80
N ALA A 62 -21.79 -33.27 -2.76
CA ALA A 62 -21.53 -31.84 -2.64
C ALA A 62 -22.57 -31.07 -3.46
N ARG A 63 -22.95 -29.89 -2.98
CA ARG A 63 -23.91 -29.01 -3.65
C ARG A 63 -23.56 -27.55 -3.42
N VAL A 64 -23.79 -26.73 -4.42
CA VAL A 64 -23.71 -25.26 -4.31
C VAL A 64 -25.12 -24.73 -4.18
N GLU A 65 -25.35 -23.91 -3.17
CA GLU A 65 -26.61 -23.26 -2.86
C GLU A 65 -26.37 -21.75 -2.76
N THR A 66 -27.35 -20.93 -3.13
CA THR A 66 -27.38 -19.50 -2.78
C THR A 66 -27.71 -19.32 -1.30
N ALA A 67 -27.54 -18.11 -0.77
CA ALA A 67 -27.83 -17.78 0.63
C ALA A 67 -29.28 -18.11 1.05
N ASP A 68 -30.26 -17.84 0.19
CA ASP A 68 -31.68 -18.19 0.40
C ASP A 68 -31.98 -19.71 0.24
N GLY A 69 -30.97 -20.50 -0.13
CA GLY A 69 -31.04 -21.95 -0.26
C GLY A 69 -31.53 -22.47 -1.60
N ALA A 70 -31.57 -21.64 -2.65
CA ALA A 70 -31.79 -22.14 -3.99
C ALA A 70 -30.60 -23.00 -4.46
N PHE A 71 -30.91 -24.14 -5.06
CA PHE A 71 -29.90 -25.04 -5.61
C PHE A 71 -29.27 -24.45 -6.89
N VAL A 72 -27.94 -24.39 -6.93
CA VAL A 72 -27.17 -23.86 -8.06
C VAL A 72 -26.53 -25.00 -8.87
N ALA A 73 -25.77 -25.88 -8.22
CA ALA A 73 -25.03 -26.93 -8.89
C ALA A 73 -24.79 -28.17 -8.02
N GLU A 74 -24.68 -29.33 -8.68
CA GLU A 74 -24.25 -30.59 -8.07
C GLU A 74 -22.73 -30.71 -8.16
N GLY A 75 -22.14 -31.31 -7.13
CA GLY A 75 -20.73 -31.66 -7.04
C GLY A 75 -20.56 -33.11 -6.56
N SER A 76 -19.33 -33.47 -6.23
CA SER A 76 -18.99 -34.79 -5.70
C SER A 76 -18.16 -34.69 -4.44
N VAL A 77 -18.23 -35.73 -3.62
CA VAL A 77 -17.42 -35.86 -2.41
C VAL A 77 -16.48 -37.04 -2.54
N PHE A 78 -15.29 -36.89 -1.95
CA PHE A 78 -14.33 -37.96 -1.82
C PHE A 78 -13.76 -37.95 -0.40
N ALA A 79 -13.92 -39.07 0.30
CA ALA A 79 -13.34 -39.30 1.61
C ALA A 79 -12.11 -40.21 1.52
N SER A 80 -11.04 -39.82 2.21
CA SER A 80 -9.84 -40.63 2.40
C SER A 80 -9.59 -40.83 3.90
N PRO A 81 -10.03 -41.97 4.46
CA PRO A 81 -9.82 -42.29 5.87
C PRO A 81 -8.35 -42.35 6.28
N SER A 82 -7.45 -42.78 5.37
CA SER A 82 -6.01 -42.88 5.67
C SER A 82 -5.31 -41.53 5.85
N THR A 83 -5.86 -40.46 5.28
CA THR A 83 -5.35 -39.10 5.40
C THR A 83 -6.27 -38.21 6.22
N HIS A 84 -7.32 -38.79 6.83
CA HIS A 84 -8.40 -38.08 7.51
C HIS A 84 -8.86 -36.84 6.74
N SER A 85 -9.09 -36.97 5.43
CA SER A 85 -9.47 -35.84 4.58
C SER A 85 -10.77 -36.08 3.81
N VAL A 86 -11.62 -35.06 3.76
CA VAL A 86 -12.76 -34.97 2.83
C VAL A 86 -12.48 -33.89 1.79
N ARG A 87 -12.72 -34.23 0.53
CA ARG A 87 -12.63 -33.33 -0.62
C ARG A 87 -14.03 -33.12 -1.19
N LEU A 88 -14.40 -31.86 -1.41
CA LEU A 88 -15.61 -31.45 -2.11
C LEU A 88 -15.17 -30.93 -3.49
N ASP A 89 -15.74 -31.48 -4.56
CA ASP A 89 -15.50 -31.02 -5.93
C ASP A 89 -16.79 -30.43 -6.49
N VAL A 90 -16.77 -29.13 -6.80
CA VAL A 90 -17.90 -28.40 -7.40
C VAL A 90 -17.49 -27.73 -8.71
N PRO A 91 -18.42 -27.45 -9.64
CA PRO A 91 -18.09 -26.75 -10.88
C PRO A 91 -17.61 -25.32 -10.60
N LYS A 92 -16.48 -24.89 -11.19
CA LYS A 92 -15.98 -23.50 -11.05
C LYS A 92 -17.03 -22.46 -11.46
N THR A 93 -17.86 -22.76 -12.47
CA THR A 93 -18.91 -21.86 -12.95
C THR A 93 -20.13 -21.74 -12.03
N ALA A 94 -20.18 -22.48 -10.91
CA ALA A 94 -21.28 -22.42 -9.97
C ALA A 94 -21.19 -21.22 -9.01
N VAL A 95 -20.00 -20.62 -8.88
CA VAL A 95 -19.76 -19.41 -8.11
C VAL A 95 -19.19 -18.38 -9.09
N PRO A 96 -19.72 -17.13 -9.12
CA PRO A 96 -19.16 -16.06 -9.92
C PRO A 96 -17.71 -15.75 -9.54
N ASP A 97 -16.96 -15.24 -10.53
CA ASP A 97 -15.59 -14.73 -10.41
C ASP A 97 -14.57 -15.76 -9.88
N ASP A 98 -13.38 -15.31 -9.49
CA ASP A 98 -12.37 -16.23 -8.95
C ASP A 98 -12.63 -16.51 -7.46
N LEU A 99 -12.42 -17.77 -7.05
CA LEU A 99 -12.52 -18.16 -5.64
C LEU A 99 -11.41 -17.54 -4.79
N ALA A 100 -10.29 -17.15 -5.40
CA ALA A 100 -9.20 -16.45 -4.71
C ALA A 100 -9.63 -15.06 -4.19
N GLU A 101 -10.63 -14.45 -4.82
CA GLU A 101 -11.19 -13.14 -4.44
C GLU A 101 -12.30 -13.26 -3.39
N LYS A 102 -12.71 -14.49 -3.04
CA LYS A 102 -13.78 -14.73 -2.07
C LYS A 102 -13.21 -14.97 -0.67
N GLN A 103 -13.99 -14.59 0.33
CA GLN A 103 -13.81 -14.94 1.71
C GLN A 103 -14.60 -16.21 2.05
N LEU A 104 -14.03 -17.07 2.90
CA LEU A 104 -14.58 -18.37 3.25
C LEU A 104 -14.84 -18.47 4.75
N ALA A 105 -16.07 -18.75 5.14
CA ALA A 105 -16.37 -19.24 6.48
C ALA A 105 -16.61 -20.75 6.40
N VAL A 106 -15.86 -21.54 7.16
CA VAL A 106 -15.94 -23.01 7.14
C VAL A 106 -16.50 -23.49 8.46
N ALA A 107 -17.58 -24.25 8.40
CA ALA A 107 -18.19 -24.89 9.56
C ALA A 107 -18.33 -26.40 9.34
N MET A 108 -17.96 -27.17 10.36
CA MET A 108 -18.20 -28.59 10.45
C MET A 108 -19.32 -28.87 11.44
N ALA A 109 -20.40 -29.48 10.97
CA ALA A 109 -21.48 -29.97 11.80
C ALA A 109 -21.54 -31.50 11.76
N GLY A 110 -22.34 -32.09 12.65
CA GLY A 110 -22.73 -33.49 12.53
C GLY A 110 -23.82 -33.67 11.46
N TYR A 111 -23.80 -34.79 10.74
CA TYR A 111 -24.84 -35.15 9.77
C TYR A 111 -26.01 -35.90 10.42
N ASP A 112 -27.24 -35.42 10.22
CA ASP A 112 -28.47 -36.12 10.58
C ASP A 112 -29.60 -35.81 9.58
N SER A 113 -29.90 -36.74 8.68
CA SER A 113 -30.92 -36.59 7.64
C SER A 113 -32.35 -36.32 8.14
N GLU A 114 -32.63 -36.56 9.43
CA GLU A 114 -33.97 -36.35 10.02
C GLU A 114 -34.15 -34.94 10.60
N GLN A 115 -33.08 -34.15 10.68
CA GLN A 115 -33.07 -32.82 11.29
C GLN A 115 -33.09 -31.69 10.24
N PRO A 116 -33.53 -30.47 10.61
CA PRO A 116 -33.47 -29.31 9.74
C PRO A 116 -32.07 -29.10 9.18
N GLY A 117 -31.98 -28.86 7.88
CA GLY A 117 -30.70 -28.74 7.18
C GLY A 117 -29.78 -29.96 7.26
N ASN A 118 -30.24 -31.14 7.64
CA ASN A 118 -29.39 -32.31 7.85
C ASN A 118 -28.32 -32.11 8.95
N VAL A 119 -28.54 -31.18 9.88
CA VAL A 119 -27.60 -30.83 10.95
C VAL A 119 -27.98 -31.56 12.24
N ALA A 120 -27.07 -32.41 12.72
CA ALA A 120 -27.23 -33.11 13.99
C ALA A 120 -27.23 -32.11 15.16
N GLN A 121 -28.15 -32.33 16.11
CA GLN A 121 -28.24 -31.49 17.31
C GLN A 121 -27.17 -31.91 18.33
N VAL A 122 -26.31 -30.97 18.70
CA VAL A 122 -25.17 -31.12 19.62
C VAL A 122 -25.29 -30.24 20.87
N ALA A 123 -26.15 -29.21 20.85
CA ALA A 123 -26.44 -28.35 22.00
C ALA A 123 -27.96 -28.19 22.20
N ASP A 124 -28.40 -28.11 23.47
CA ASP A 124 -29.82 -27.91 23.82
C ASP A 124 -30.32 -26.51 23.41
N ASP A 125 -29.46 -25.49 23.58
CA ASP A 125 -29.62 -24.11 23.12
C ASP A 125 -28.23 -23.62 22.64
N GLY A 126 -28.14 -23.11 21.40
CA GLY A 126 -26.88 -22.60 20.82
C GLY A 126 -26.51 -23.17 19.44
N PRO A 127 -25.31 -22.86 18.93
CA PRO A 127 -24.87 -23.26 17.60
C PRO A 127 -24.61 -24.76 17.53
N GLN A 128 -25.08 -25.38 16.45
CA GLN A 128 -25.00 -26.82 16.17
C GLN A 128 -23.74 -27.15 15.35
N VAL A 129 -22.65 -26.49 15.69
CA VAL A 129 -21.36 -26.55 15.00
C VAL A 129 -20.34 -27.25 15.91
N LEU A 130 -19.61 -28.21 15.34
CA LEU A 130 -18.58 -28.96 16.04
C LEU A 130 -17.21 -28.29 15.94
N ASP A 131 -16.94 -27.66 14.79
CA ASP A 131 -15.66 -27.05 14.49
C ASP A 131 -15.84 -25.92 13.45
N VAL A 132 -15.00 -24.90 13.54
CA VAL A 132 -14.94 -23.79 12.60
C VAL A 132 -13.50 -23.51 12.22
N LEU A 133 -13.27 -23.06 10.99
CA LEU A 133 -11.99 -22.48 10.64
C LEU A 133 -12.01 -21.00 11.04
N THR A 134 -11.14 -20.61 11.95
CA THR A 134 -11.04 -19.24 12.45
C THR A 134 -9.77 -18.55 11.92
N PRO A 135 -9.79 -17.21 11.83
CA PRO A 135 -8.57 -16.41 11.68
C PRO A 135 -7.58 -16.66 12.83
N GLU A 136 -6.32 -16.30 12.61
CA GLU A 136 -5.29 -16.35 13.65
C GLU A 136 -5.71 -15.51 14.87
N GLY A 137 -5.41 -16.01 16.07
CA GLY A 137 -5.77 -15.35 17.33
C GLY A 137 -7.21 -15.55 17.80
N ILE A 138 -8.13 -16.04 16.96
CA ILE A 138 -9.53 -16.31 17.34
C ILE A 138 -9.71 -17.81 17.60
N GLY A 139 -10.12 -18.19 18.81
CA GLY A 139 -10.47 -19.57 19.13
C GLY A 139 -11.92 -19.92 18.75
N ASN A 140 -12.21 -21.20 18.52
CA ASN A 140 -13.59 -21.67 18.28
C ASN A 140 -14.56 -21.26 19.40
N ALA A 141 -14.08 -21.22 20.64
CA ALA A 141 -14.90 -20.83 21.79
C ALA A 141 -15.28 -19.35 21.77
N ASP A 142 -14.44 -18.50 21.19
CA ASP A 142 -14.69 -17.06 21.07
C ASP A 142 -15.67 -16.81 19.92
N ALA A 143 -15.49 -17.49 18.78
CA ALA A 143 -16.40 -17.38 17.63
C ALA A 143 -17.81 -17.94 17.91
N LEU A 144 -17.89 -19.09 18.58
CA LEU A 144 -19.17 -19.80 18.81
C LEU A 144 -19.73 -19.58 20.22
N GLY A 145 -19.09 -18.77 21.04
CA GLY A 145 -19.51 -18.45 22.40
C GLY A 145 -20.43 -17.22 22.47
N GLY A 146 -20.96 -16.96 23.68
CA GLY A 146 -21.74 -15.76 23.97
C GLY A 146 -23.22 -15.82 23.53
N ASP A 147 -23.88 -14.67 23.61
CA ASP A 147 -25.31 -14.52 23.29
C ASP A 147 -25.58 -14.37 21.78
N SER A 148 -24.53 -14.20 20.96
CA SER A 148 -24.62 -14.01 19.51
C SER A 148 -23.42 -14.67 18.79
N PRO A 149 -23.44 -16.00 18.64
CA PRO A 149 -22.35 -16.74 18.01
C PRO A 149 -22.27 -16.43 16.50
N ALA A 150 -21.09 -16.06 16.03
CA ALA A 150 -20.84 -15.67 14.65
C ALA A 150 -19.61 -16.40 14.09
N ILE A 151 -19.78 -17.08 12.96
CA ILE A 151 -18.69 -17.82 12.30
C ILE A 151 -17.87 -16.83 11.46
N PRO A 152 -16.56 -16.69 11.71
CA PRO A 152 -15.71 -15.74 11.00
C PRO A 152 -15.31 -16.26 9.62
N TYR A 153 -14.91 -15.32 8.75
CA TYR A 153 -14.32 -15.64 7.45
C TYR A 153 -12.79 -15.66 7.49
N VAL A 154 -12.21 -16.47 6.61
CA VAL A 154 -10.78 -16.49 6.26
C VAL A 154 -10.60 -16.25 4.77
N THR A 155 -9.40 -15.89 4.32
CA THR A 155 -9.06 -15.72 2.90
C THR A 155 -8.27 -16.92 2.37
N LEU A 156 -8.43 -17.24 1.08
CA LEU A 156 -7.68 -18.34 0.42
C LEU A 156 -6.28 -17.94 -0.08
N GLY A 157 -5.98 -16.63 -0.06
CA GLY A 157 -4.72 -16.03 -0.46
C GLY A 157 -4.62 -14.61 0.11
N ASN A 158 -3.67 -13.83 -0.40
CA ASN A 158 -3.63 -12.39 -0.13
C ASN A 158 -4.57 -11.67 -1.13
N PRO A 159 -5.78 -11.26 -0.75
CA PRO A 159 -6.69 -10.54 -1.63
C PRO A 159 -6.18 -9.12 -1.95
N LEU A 160 -5.16 -8.65 -1.21
CA LEU A 160 -4.52 -7.36 -1.39
C LEU A 160 -3.27 -7.45 -2.29
N SER A 161 -3.01 -8.58 -2.94
CA SER A 161 -1.94 -8.62 -3.95
C SER A 161 -2.29 -7.73 -5.15
N GLY A 162 -1.32 -6.99 -5.65
CA GLY A 162 -1.45 -6.13 -6.83
C GLY A 162 -0.08 -5.56 -7.21
N GLU A 163 0.01 -4.87 -8.35
CA GLU A 163 1.19 -4.09 -8.69
C GLU A 163 1.17 -2.82 -7.85
N LEU A 164 2.06 -2.71 -6.87
CA LEU A 164 2.11 -1.56 -5.97
C LEU A 164 2.53 -0.30 -6.76
N VAL A 165 1.71 0.74 -6.70
CA VAL A 165 2.05 2.08 -7.22
C VAL A 165 2.81 2.85 -6.15
N GLU A 166 2.28 2.91 -4.93
CA GLU A 166 2.95 3.55 -3.80
C GLU A 166 2.32 3.10 -2.48
N ARG A 167 3.09 3.12 -1.39
CA ARG A 167 2.61 2.98 -0.01
C ARG A 167 3.16 4.10 0.86
N PHE A 168 2.28 4.68 1.65
CA PHE A 168 2.61 5.66 2.67
C PHE A 168 2.27 5.08 4.03
N GLU A 169 3.24 5.12 4.94
CA GLU A 169 3.07 4.75 6.34
C GLU A 169 2.65 5.99 7.13
N ASP A 170 1.89 5.78 8.20
CA ASP A 170 1.43 6.81 9.11
C ASP A 170 1.76 6.44 10.58
N ALA A 171 1.76 7.43 11.45
CA ALA A 171 1.88 7.12 12.88
C ALA A 171 0.60 6.45 13.38
N THR A 172 0.72 5.60 14.41
CA THR A 172 -0.46 5.04 15.08
C THR A 172 -0.76 5.83 16.35
N GLY A 173 -2.03 6.00 16.69
CA GLY A 173 -2.53 6.64 17.90
C GLY A 173 -2.61 8.17 17.79
N ASP A 174 -2.63 8.71 16.59
CA ASP A 174 -2.75 10.13 16.29
C ASP A 174 -4.07 10.52 15.60
N ASP A 175 -5.08 9.65 15.65
CA ASP A 175 -6.47 9.81 15.19
C ASP A 175 -7.30 10.83 16.01
N HIS A 176 -6.68 11.97 16.31
CA HIS A 176 -7.15 13.04 17.17
C HIS A 176 -7.11 14.41 16.45
N GLY A 177 -7.09 14.39 15.12
CA GLY A 177 -7.05 15.57 14.25
C GLY A 177 -5.91 16.52 14.62
N PRO A 178 -6.17 17.78 15.01
CA PRO A 178 -5.14 18.71 15.49
C PRO A 178 -4.52 18.30 16.86
N GLY A 179 -4.75 17.08 17.34
CA GLY A 179 -4.34 16.59 18.66
C GLY A 179 -5.31 16.95 19.79
N SER A 180 -6.35 17.74 19.51
CA SER A 180 -7.36 18.14 20.51
C SER A 180 -8.66 17.36 20.44
N TYR A 181 -8.88 16.55 19.39
CA TYR A 181 -10.17 15.92 19.18
C TYR A 181 -10.41 14.77 20.16
N THR A 182 -11.68 14.58 20.52
CA THR A 182 -12.11 13.47 21.36
C THR A 182 -13.24 12.72 20.67
N TYR A 183 -13.17 11.40 20.70
CA TYR A 183 -14.20 10.52 20.14
C TYR A 183 -15.59 10.78 20.73
N PRO A 184 -16.67 10.50 19.97
CA PRO A 184 -18.02 10.46 20.53
C PRO A 184 -18.11 9.51 21.73
N THR A 185 -18.99 9.82 22.68
CA THR A 185 -19.10 9.06 23.93
C THR A 185 -20.01 7.83 23.84
N GLY A 186 -20.61 7.58 22.67
CA GLY A 186 -21.49 6.42 22.46
C GLY A 186 -20.69 5.12 22.37
N ASP A 187 -21.29 4.02 22.83
CA ASP A 187 -20.61 2.71 22.91
C ASP A 187 -20.18 2.16 21.53
N ASP A 188 -20.76 2.66 20.44
CA ASP A 188 -20.41 2.28 19.06
C ASP A 188 -19.10 2.92 18.57
N PHE A 189 -18.58 3.94 19.26
CA PHE A 189 -17.44 4.76 18.83
C PHE A 189 -16.21 4.52 19.70
N GLU A 190 -15.53 3.40 19.45
CA GLU A 190 -14.29 3.10 20.16
C GLU A 190 -13.11 3.94 19.67
N GLU A 191 -12.29 4.41 20.61
CA GLU A 191 -11.02 5.11 20.34
C GLU A 191 -10.10 4.22 19.49
N GLY A 192 -9.34 4.83 18.57
CA GLY A 192 -8.49 4.12 17.60
C GLY A 192 -9.25 3.60 16.38
N SER A 193 -10.59 3.70 16.33
CA SER A 193 -11.35 3.11 15.21
C SER A 193 -11.17 3.83 13.87
N LEU A 194 -10.64 5.05 13.84
CA LEU A 194 -10.36 5.83 12.63
C LEU A 194 -8.86 6.03 12.37
N ASP A 195 -8.00 5.37 13.14
CA ASP A 195 -6.54 5.41 13.09
C ASP A 195 -5.99 4.59 11.92
N VAL A 196 -5.47 5.26 10.89
CA VAL A 196 -4.88 4.63 9.71
C VAL A 196 -3.39 4.41 9.95
N GLU A 197 -2.92 3.18 9.75
CA GLU A 197 -1.50 2.83 9.85
C GLU A 197 -0.78 3.02 8.51
N SER A 198 -1.46 2.74 7.39
CA SER A 198 -0.90 2.99 6.06
C SER A 198 -1.97 3.12 4.99
N VAL A 199 -1.61 3.86 3.93
CA VAL A 199 -2.37 3.95 2.69
C VAL A 199 -1.53 3.46 1.52
N ALA A 200 -2.04 2.50 0.76
CA ALA A 200 -1.37 1.97 -0.41
C ALA A 200 -2.25 2.08 -1.66
N VAL A 201 -1.61 2.36 -2.80
CA VAL A 201 -2.26 2.40 -4.11
C VAL A 201 -1.71 1.27 -4.96
N TYR A 202 -2.59 0.50 -5.59
CA TYR A 202 -2.22 -0.60 -6.48
C TYR A 202 -2.82 -0.40 -7.86
N ASP A 203 -2.06 -0.78 -8.89
CA ASP A 203 -2.50 -0.92 -10.26
C ASP A 203 -3.09 -2.33 -10.47
N GLU A 204 -4.37 -2.38 -10.84
CA GLU A 204 -5.10 -3.63 -11.13
C GLU A 204 -5.41 -3.78 -12.63
N GLY A 205 -4.65 -3.10 -13.49
CA GLY A 205 -4.82 -3.10 -14.94
C GLY A 205 -5.72 -1.98 -15.43
N ASP A 206 -7.04 -2.14 -15.37
CA ASP A 206 -8.02 -1.10 -15.78
C ASP A 206 -8.56 -0.27 -14.61
N ARG A 207 -8.11 -0.57 -13.39
CA ARG A 207 -8.49 0.10 -12.14
C ARG A 207 -7.27 0.46 -11.30
N TYR A 208 -7.46 1.42 -10.40
CA TYR A 208 -6.59 1.61 -9.24
C TYR A 208 -7.34 1.18 -7.98
N ARG A 209 -6.65 0.48 -7.09
CA ARG A 209 -7.16 0.13 -5.76
C ARG A 209 -6.44 0.95 -4.70
N PHE A 210 -7.21 1.60 -3.85
CA PHE A 210 -6.74 2.33 -2.68
C PHE A 210 -7.03 1.47 -1.44
N ASP A 211 -5.99 1.12 -0.70
CA ASP A 211 -6.05 0.33 0.51
C ASP A 211 -5.76 1.24 1.70
N PHE A 212 -6.64 1.24 2.70
CA PHE A 212 -6.46 1.88 4.00
C PHE A 212 -6.31 0.76 5.05
N ALA A 213 -5.09 0.56 5.56
CA ALA A 213 -4.84 -0.35 6.66
C ALA A 213 -5.04 0.40 7.98
N MET A 214 -5.94 -0.09 8.82
CA MET A 214 -6.24 0.53 10.12
C MET A 214 -5.36 -0.08 11.21
N ALA A 215 -4.88 0.76 12.13
CA ALA A 215 -4.05 0.33 13.26
C ALA A 215 -4.80 -0.63 14.20
N GLU A 216 -6.10 -0.36 14.43
CA GLU A 216 -6.95 -1.16 15.31
C GLU A 216 -7.90 -2.10 14.54
N PRO A 217 -8.43 -3.17 15.18
CA PRO A 217 -9.35 -4.11 14.55
C PRO A 217 -10.57 -3.44 13.93
N LEU A 218 -10.76 -3.63 12.62
CA LEU A 218 -11.86 -3.03 11.88
C LEU A 218 -13.23 -3.56 12.36
N ARG A 219 -14.19 -2.66 12.60
CA ARG A 219 -15.51 -2.98 13.18
C ARG A 219 -16.67 -2.45 12.37
N ASN A 220 -17.85 -3.01 12.65
CA ASN A 220 -19.09 -2.70 11.96
C ASN A 220 -20.28 -2.50 12.92
N PRO A 221 -20.19 -1.63 13.93
CA PRO A 221 -21.23 -1.48 14.95
C PRO A 221 -22.56 -0.94 14.42
N LEU A 222 -22.56 -0.23 13.28
CA LEU A 222 -23.76 0.35 12.67
C LEU A 222 -24.28 -0.47 11.48
N ASP A 223 -23.90 -1.74 11.39
CA ASP A 223 -24.36 -2.69 10.36
C ASP A 223 -24.16 -2.18 8.92
N GLY A 224 -23.00 -1.61 8.62
CA GLY A 224 -22.61 -1.21 7.27
C GLY A 224 -22.52 -2.40 6.32
N ASP A 225 -22.93 -2.19 5.07
CA ASP A 225 -23.11 -3.23 4.05
C ASP A 225 -21.80 -3.94 3.65
N TYR A 226 -20.68 -3.21 3.64
CA TYR A 226 -19.38 -3.73 3.22
C TYR A 226 -18.54 -4.32 4.37
N GLY A 227 -19.07 -4.36 5.60
CA GLY A 227 -18.40 -4.95 6.77
C GLY A 227 -17.60 -3.95 7.62
N PHE A 228 -17.85 -2.65 7.45
CA PHE A 228 -17.39 -1.56 8.31
C PHE A 228 -18.42 -0.43 8.28
N SER A 229 -18.43 0.45 9.28
CA SER A 229 -19.47 1.49 9.36
C SER A 229 -19.05 2.85 9.91
N LEU A 230 -17.87 2.98 10.52
CA LEU A 230 -17.47 4.23 11.18
C LEU A 230 -16.62 5.11 10.27
N GLN A 231 -15.81 4.50 9.40
CA GLN A 231 -14.86 5.17 8.53
C GLN A 231 -15.58 5.77 7.32
N HIS A 232 -15.17 6.99 6.96
CA HIS A 232 -15.54 7.67 5.72
C HIS A 232 -14.25 8.20 5.08
N CYS A 233 -13.55 7.34 4.34
CA CYS A 233 -12.25 7.64 3.77
C CYS A 233 -12.42 8.48 2.49
N GLN A 234 -11.57 9.47 2.29
CA GLN A 234 -11.51 10.23 1.04
C GLN A 234 -10.07 10.32 0.55
N VAL A 235 -9.87 10.08 -0.75
CA VAL A 235 -8.57 10.29 -1.42
C VAL A 235 -8.72 11.43 -2.42
N TYR A 236 -8.05 12.55 -2.18
CA TYR A 236 -7.98 13.66 -3.12
C TYR A 236 -6.81 13.42 -4.07
N VAL A 237 -7.06 13.44 -5.38
CA VAL A 237 -6.09 13.06 -6.41
C VAL A 237 -5.78 14.28 -7.29
N ALA A 238 -4.52 14.71 -7.26
CA ALA A 238 -3.95 15.70 -8.16
C ALA A 238 -3.21 14.98 -9.28
N THR A 239 -3.60 15.23 -10.52
CA THR A 239 -3.07 14.59 -11.72
C THR A 239 -2.41 15.63 -12.64
N PRO A 240 -1.13 15.50 -13.01
CA PRO A 240 -0.43 16.50 -13.83
C PRO A 240 -1.09 16.72 -15.20
N ASP A 241 -1.71 15.68 -15.75
CA ASP A 241 -2.39 15.67 -17.05
C ASP A 241 -3.92 15.73 -16.94
N GLY A 242 -4.47 16.09 -15.77
CA GLY A 242 -5.90 16.23 -15.55
C GLY A 242 -6.55 17.26 -16.48
N GLU A 243 -7.54 16.84 -17.27
CA GLU A 243 -8.35 17.76 -18.10
C GLU A 243 -9.66 18.20 -17.41
N GLY A 244 -9.88 17.77 -16.16
CA GLY A 244 -11.09 18.00 -15.37
C GLY A 244 -11.16 19.37 -14.68
N PRO A 245 -12.32 19.73 -14.12
CA PRO A 245 -12.40 20.88 -13.23
C PRO A 245 -11.64 20.60 -11.93
N THR A 246 -10.89 21.58 -11.44
CA THR A 246 -10.08 21.45 -10.22
C THR A 246 -10.65 22.24 -9.05
N ALA A 247 -10.24 21.88 -7.83
CA ALA A 247 -10.58 22.62 -6.61
C ALA A 247 -9.45 22.57 -5.58
N THR A 248 -9.45 23.53 -4.67
CA THR A 248 -8.58 23.55 -3.48
C THR A 248 -9.36 23.40 -2.18
N ALA A 249 -10.69 23.52 -2.21
CA ALA A 249 -11.53 23.24 -1.06
C ALA A 249 -11.87 21.75 -1.02
N GLY A 250 -11.85 21.16 0.18
CA GLY A 250 -12.34 19.82 0.41
C GLY A 250 -13.84 19.68 0.13
N ARG A 251 -14.31 18.43 0.16
CA ARG A 251 -15.72 18.09 -0.01
C ARG A 251 -16.58 18.76 1.07
N GLU A 252 -17.86 18.97 0.78
CA GLU A 252 -18.81 19.51 1.75
C GLU A 252 -18.72 18.76 3.10
N GLY A 253 -18.70 19.50 4.20
CA GLY A 253 -18.62 18.94 5.56
C GLY A 253 -17.22 18.59 6.07
N THR A 254 -16.20 18.57 5.20
CA THR A 254 -14.82 18.25 5.62
C THR A 254 -14.11 19.40 6.31
N ASN A 255 -14.49 20.65 6.00
CA ASN A 255 -13.79 21.87 6.42
C ASN A 255 -12.26 21.85 6.11
N ALA A 256 -11.83 21.03 5.14
CA ALA A 256 -10.44 20.94 4.71
C ALA A 256 -10.16 21.83 3.49
N ALA A 257 -8.90 22.23 3.32
CA ALA A 257 -8.41 22.93 2.13
C ALA A 257 -7.01 22.43 1.79
N PHE A 258 -6.63 22.47 0.51
CA PHE A 258 -5.37 21.93 -0.01
C PHE A 258 -4.47 23.02 -0.57
N ALA A 259 -3.15 22.85 -0.42
CA ALA A 259 -2.16 23.82 -0.87
C ALA A 259 -2.19 24.01 -2.39
N ASP A 260 -2.35 22.90 -3.10
CA ASP A 260 -2.47 22.82 -4.54
C ASP A 260 -3.84 22.26 -4.97
N PRO A 261 -4.31 22.58 -6.18
CA PRO A 261 -5.58 22.07 -6.66
C PRO A 261 -5.54 20.56 -6.93
N TYR A 262 -6.60 19.84 -6.56
CA TYR A 262 -6.85 18.46 -7.00
C TYR A 262 -7.84 18.43 -8.18
N ASP A 263 -7.81 17.34 -8.94
CA ASP A 263 -8.70 17.09 -10.08
C ASP A 263 -9.90 16.22 -9.69
N TYR A 264 -9.66 15.19 -8.87
CA TYR A 264 -10.63 14.18 -8.50
C TYR A 264 -10.60 13.90 -7.00
N ARG A 265 -11.68 13.34 -6.48
CA ARG A 265 -11.69 12.71 -5.16
C ARG A 265 -12.45 11.41 -5.19
N VAL A 266 -11.89 10.39 -4.54
CA VAL A 266 -12.53 9.10 -4.28
C VAL A 266 -13.14 9.16 -2.89
N VAL A 267 -14.44 8.93 -2.79
CA VAL A 267 -15.19 8.90 -1.51
C VAL A 267 -15.57 7.45 -1.23
N VAL A 268 -15.24 6.97 -0.04
CA VAL A 268 -15.39 5.57 0.36
C VAL A 268 -16.18 5.49 1.65
N SER A 269 -17.24 4.70 1.62
CA SER A 269 -18.16 4.48 2.74
C SER A 269 -18.50 3.00 2.87
N GLY A 270 -18.80 2.57 4.09
CA GLY A 270 -19.24 1.20 4.40
C GLY A 270 -20.65 0.87 3.96
N PHE A 271 -21.42 1.86 3.49
CA PHE A 271 -22.83 1.72 3.11
C PHE A 271 -23.01 1.71 1.58
N GLU A 272 -23.91 0.85 1.09
CA GLU A 272 -24.18 0.67 -0.34
C GLU A 272 -24.69 1.99 -0.96
N GLY A 273 -24.07 2.38 -2.08
CA GLY A 273 -24.49 3.56 -2.85
C GLY A 273 -23.91 4.90 -2.36
N GLU A 274 -23.10 4.90 -1.30
CA GLU A 274 -22.49 6.13 -0.74
C GLU A 274 -21.07 6.39 -1.25
N SER A 275 -20.45 5.43 -1.95
CA SER A 275 -19.09 5.55 -2.49
C SER A 275 -19.09 6.05 -3.94
N VAL A 276 -18.23 7.01 -4.25
CA VAL A 276 -18.27 7.73 -5.53
C VAL A 276 -16.92 8.35 -5.89
N VAL A 277 -16.65 8.53 -7.18
CA VAL A 277 -15.58 9.41 -7.66
C VAL A 277 -16.20 10.72 -8.15
N GLU A 278 -15.74 11.83 -7.61
CA GLU A 278 -16.20 13.18 -7.94
C GLU A 278 -15.05 14.01 -8.52
N ALA A 279 -15.34 14.94 -9.42
CA ALA A 279 -14.35 15.91 -9.91
C ALA A 279 -14.18 17.06 -8.89
N GLY A 280 -13.20 17.94 -9.09
CA GLY A 280 -12.93 19.09 -8.21
C GLY A 280 -14.15 19.98 -7.95
N ASP A 281 -15.02 20.17 -8.95
CA ASP A 281 -16.26 20.95 -8.80
C ASP A 281 -17.41 20.20 -8.08
N GLY A 282 -17.17 18.93 -7.73
CA GLY A 282 -18.11 18.03 -7.07
C GLY A 282 -19.12 17.34 -7.97
N SER A 283 -18.96 17.43 -9.29
CA SER A 283 -19.73 16.58 -10.19
C SER A 283 -19.31 15.11 -10.08
N VAL A 284 -20.29 14.20 -10.07
CA VAL A 284 -20.03 12.75 -10.06
C VAL A 284 -19.42 12.32 -11.40
N VAL A 285 -18.24 11.72 -11.33
CA VAL A 285 -17.51 11.13 -12.47
C VAL A 285 -17.85 9.65 -12.62
N SER A 286 -17.89 8.90 -11.52
CA SER A 286 -18.17 7.46 -11.51
C SER A 286 -18.80 7.02 -10.20
N GLU A 287 -19.89 6.25 -10.28
CA GLU A 287 -20.47 5.50 -9.15
C GLU A 287 -19.93 4.05 -9.11
N ASP A 288 -19.11 3.65 -10.10
CA ASP A 288 -18.42 2.35 -10.11
C ASP A 288 -17.20 2.39 -9.19
N VAL A 289 -17.45 2.33 -7.88
CA VAL A 289 -16.44 2.17 -6.82
C VAL A 289 -16.67 0.81 -6.17
N ARG A 290 -15.69 -0.09 -6.25
CA ARG A 290 -15.77 -1.41 -5.59
C ARG A 290 -15.16 -1.30 -4.21
N VAL A 291 -16.01 -1.34 -3.21
CA VAL A 291 -15.61 -1.24 -1.80
C VAL A 291 -15.61 -2.62 -1.17
N ALA A 292 -14.60 -2.94 -0.38
CA ALA A 292 -14.54 -4.17 0.41
C ALA A 292 -13.76 -3.95 1.71
N ALA A 293 -14.18 -4.61 2.78
CA ALA A 293 -13.42 -4.70 4.03
C ALA A 293 -12.91 -6.12 4.29
N TYR A 294 -11.63 -6.19 4.63
CA TYR A 294 -10.92 -7.40 5.04
C TYR A 294 -10.56 -7.30 6.53
N ARG A 295 -11.53 -7.56 7.41
CA ARG A 295 -11.38 -7.39 8.87
C ARG A 295 -10.26 -8.23 9.48
N GLY A 296 -9.93 -9.39 8.91
CA GLY A 296 -8.77 -10.19 9.35
C GLY A 296 -7.41 -9.57 9.02
N MET A 297 -7.39 -8.51 8.20
CA MET A 297 -6.22 -7.72 7.81
C MET A 297 -6.37 -6.24 8.21
N ASN A 298 -7.45 -5.88 8.90
CA ASN A 298 -7.81 -4.49 9.24
C ASN A 298 -7.81 -3.53 8.05
N THR A 299 -8.10 -4.00 6.83
CA THR A 299 -7.98 -3.18 5.62
C THR A 299 -9.33 -2.86 4.99
N ILE A 300 -9.56 -1.58 4.67
CA ILE A 300 -10.62 -1.12 3.77
C ILE A 300 -10.00 -0.92 2.39
N THR A 301 -10.68 -1.39 1.34
CA THR A 301 -10.22 -1.27 -0.04
C THR A 301 -11.27 -0.56 -0.89
N ALA A 302 -10.83 0.30 -1.82
CA ALA A 302 -11.66 0.95 -2.81
C ALA A 302 -11.01 0.87 -4.18
N SER A 303 -11.58 0.09 -5.10
CA SER A 303 -11.10 -0.05 -6.47
C SER A 303 -11.96 0.78 -7.43
N VAL A 304 -11.33 1.67 -8.21
CA VAL A 304 -11.98 2.63 -9.13
C VAL A 304 -11.42 2.50 -10.55
N PRO A 305 -12.22 2.73 -11.61
CA PRO A 305 -11.71 2.77 -12.97
C PRO A 305 -10.63 3.84 -13.14
N LYS A 306 -9.51 3.51 -13.80
CA LYS A 306 -8.46 4.51 -14.08
C LYS A 306 -8.99 5.76 -14.78
N SER A 307 -9.94 5.56 -15.70
CA SER A 307 -10.60 6.67 -16.41
C SER A 307 -11.42 7.60 -15.51
N ALA A 308 -11.82 7.15 -14.31
CA ALA A 308 -12.55 7.98 -13.35
C ALA A 308 -11.63 8.96 -12.60
N VAL A 309 -10.33 8.67 -12.53
CA VAL A 309 -9.31 9.49 -11.87
C VAL A 309 -8.29 10.07 -12.86
N GLY A 310 -8.73 10.33 -14.10
CA GLY A 310 -7.91 11.04 -15.10
C GLY A 310 -7.00 10.16 -15.97
N GLY A 311 -6.96 8.84 -15.77
CA GLY A 311 -6.09 7.94 -16.54
C GLY A 311 -4.97 7.38 -15.66
N THR A 312 -3.72 7.59 -16.05
CA THR A 312 -2.54 7.15 -15.28
C THR A 312 -2.24 8.18 -14.19
N ILE A 313 -2.02 7.74 -12.94
CA ILE A 313 -1.76 8.62 -11.80
C ILE A 313 -0.36 8.45 -11.17
N GLY A 314 0.50 7.62 -11.74
CA GLY A 314 1.82 7.28 -11.15
C GLY A 314 2.82 8.44 -11.04
N ASN A 315 2.56 9.58 -11.68
CA ASN A 315 3.32 10.83 -11.51
C ASN A 315 2.48 11.93 -10.83
N GLY A 316 1.30 11.57 -10.32
CA GLY A 316 0.42 12.47 -9.60
C GLY A 316 0.72 12.50 -8.11
N SER A 317 -0.21 13.06 -7.36
CA SER A 317 -0.11 13.14 -5.92
C SER A 317 -1.49 12.92 -5.29
N ILE A 318 -1.51 12.38 -4.08
CA ILE A 318 -2.74 12.12 -3.35
C ILE A 318 -2.72 12.73 -1.95
N ALA A 319 -3.89 13.05 -1.42
CA ALA A 319 -4.07 13.35 -0.01
C ALA A 319 -5.17 12.42 0.54
N PRO A 320 -4.78 11.30 1.18
CA PRO A 320 -5.69 10.40 1.88
C PRO A 320 -6.11 11.00 3.23
N LEU A 321 -7.41 11.12 3.47
CA LEU A 321 -7.99 11.66 4.70
C LEU A 321 -9.03 10.67 5.25
N VAL A 322 -9.07 10.49 6.56
CA VAL A 322 -10.06 9.68 7.27
C VAL A 322 -10.98 10.58 8.09
N PHE A 323 -12.29 10.35 7.91
CA PHE A 323 -13.36 11.05 8.62
C PHE A 323 -14.27 10.03 9.31
N GLY A 324 -15.04 10.48 10.30
CA GLY A 324 -16.18 9.71 10.79
C GLY A 324 -17.37 9.80 9.82
N TYR A 325 -18.03 8.66 9.55
CA TYR A 325 -19.25 8.60 8.74
C TYR A 325 -20.49 9.03 9.54
N ASP A 326 -21.26 9.99 9.04
CA ASP A 326 -22.57 10.38 9.58
C ASP A 326 -23.54 10.69 8.44
N ALA A 327 -24.52 9.82 8.21
CA ALA A 327 -25.51 9.97 7.13
C ALA A 327 -26.34 11.27 7.20
N GLU A 328 -26.49 11.89 8.38
CA GLU A 328 -27.21 13.15 8.53
C GLU A 328 -26.29 14.38 8.47
N GLY A 329 -24.97 14.15 8.54
CA GLY A 329 -23.95 15.17 8.46
C GLY A 329 -23.79 15.76 7.04
N PRO A 330 -23.31 17.01 6.92
CA PRO A 330 -22.99 17.58 5.62
C PRO A 330 -21.94 16.71 4.91
N GLY A 331 -22.20 16.34 3.65
CA GLY A 331 -21.35 15.43 2.90
C GLY A 331 -21.16 14.03 3.54
N ALA A 332 -22.10 13.58 4.37
CA ALA A 332 -21.98 12.34 5.14
C ALA A 332 -20.79 12.29 6.12
N VAL A 333 -20.27 13.46 6.51
CA VAL A 333 -19.12 13.60 7.42
C VAL A 333 -19.62 13.98 8.81
N ARG A 334 -19.22 13.18 9.81
CA ARG A 334 -19.45 13.47 11.24
C ARG A 334 -18.68 14.74 11.61
N GLN A 335 -19.39 15.68 12.20
CA GLN A 335 -18.83 16.98 12.55
C GLN A 335 -18.11 16.96 13.90
N VAL A 336 -17.31 17.99 14.14
CA VAL A 336 -16.59 18.22 15.39
C VAL A 336 -17.22 19.40 16.13
N ALA A 337 -17.59 19.18 17.38
CA ALA A 337 -18.12 20.17 18.30
C ALA A 337 -17.06 20.57 19.35
N ALA A 338 -17.38 21.58 20.16
CA ALA A 338 -16.49 21.99 21.24
C ALA A 338 -16.34 20.90 22.33
N GLU A 339 -17.41 20.14 22.58
CA GLU A 339 -17.44 19.02 23.53
C GLU A 339 -18.07 17.83 22.82
N ALA A 340 -17.53 16.63 23.05
CA ALA A 340 -18.08 15.41 22.47
C ALA A 340 -19.46 15.09 23.06
N ASP A 341 -20.32 14.47 22.25
CA ASP A 341 -21.55 13.85 22.69
C ASP A 341 -21.65 12.41 22.18
N GLU A 342 -22.81 11.76 22.31
CA GLU A 342 -22.97 10.34 21.96
C GLU A 342 -22.65 10.02 20.49
N THR A 343 -22.72 10.99 19.57
CA THR A 343 -22.54 10.75 18.13
C THR A 343 -21.64 11.78 17.44
N THR A 344 -21.11 12.77 18.14
CA THR A 344 -20.36 13.90 17.59
C THR A 344 -18.99 14.00 18.26
N PHE A 345 -17.93 14.26 17.48
CA PHE A 345 -16.60 14.49 18.01
C PHE A 345 -16.54 15.76 18.86
N GLY A 346 -15.63 15.81 19.83
CA GLY A 346 -15.33 16.98 20.66
C GLY A 346 -13.99 17.61 20.32
N GLY A 347 -13.63 18.71 21.00
CA GLY A 347 -12.30 19.32 20.90
C GLY A 347 -12.14 20.42 19.85
N GLY A 348 -13.19 20.75 19.11
CA GLY A 348 -13.25 21.88 18.19
C GLY A 348 -13.53 23.22 18.87
N SER A 349 -13.71 24.29 18.09
CA SER A 349 -13.83 25.66 18.59
C SER A 349 -15.15 26.34 18.19
N ASP A 350 -15.47 26.39 16.90
CA ASP A 350 -16.63 27.13 16.39
C ASP A 350 -17.32 26.50 15.17
N GLY A 351 -16.99 25.25 14.85
CA GLY A 351 -17.57 24.49 13.74
C GLY A 351 -16.97 24.85 12.37
N THR A 352 -15.88 25.61 12.35
CA THR A 352 -15.02 25.78 11.17
C THR A 352 -13.77 24.90 11.21
N ASP A 353 -13.55 24.19 12.31
CA ASP A 353 -12.44 23.26 12.48
C ASP A 353 -12.52 22.13 11.43
N PRO A 354 -11.39 21.64 10.90
CA PRO A 354 -11.38 20.55 9.92
C PRO A 354 -11.99 19.29 10.54
N ALA A 355 -12.90 18.62 9.84
CA ALA A 355 -13.49 17.36 10.33
C ALA A 355 -12.55 16.14 10.15
N VAL A 356 -11.34 16.37 9.63
CA VAL A 356 -10.29 15.36 9.47
C VAL A 356 -9.95 14.82 10.86
N VAL A 357 -10.19 13.53 11.07
CA VAL A 357 -9.82 12.84 12.32
C VAL A 357 -8.40 12.31 12.18
N ASP A 358 -8.06 11.84 10.99
CA ASP A 358 -6.75 11.29 10.69
C ASP A 358 -6.37 11.49 9.21
N MET A 359 -5.08 11.52 8.91
CA MET A 359 -4.51 11.72 7.59
C MET A 359 -3.04 11.32 7.52
N VAL A 360 -2.69 10.66 6.42
CA VAL A 360 -1.29 10.35 6.14
C VAL A 360 -0.53 11.61 5.72
N VAL A 361 0.52 11.94 6.47
CA VAL A 361 1.37 13.11 6.21
C VAL A 361 2.68 12.72 5.52
N PRO A 362 3.32 13.65 4.76
CA PRO A 362 4.65 13.40 4.21
C PRO A 362 5.66 13.05 5.31
N GLU A 363 6.72 12.31 4.96
CA GLU A 363 7.78 11.93 5.90
C GLU A 363 8.33 13.15 6.67
N GLY A 364 8.35 13.06 8.00
CA GLY A 364 8.75 14.15 8.89
C GLY A 364 7.72 15.26 9.10
N GLY A 365 6.52 15.13 8.53
CA GLY A 365 5.35 15.96 8.81
C GLY A 365 4.75 15.67 10.19
N ASP A 366 3.95 16.61 10.69
CA ASP A 366 3.19 16.50 11.93
C ASP A 366 1.73 16.85 11.65
N GLN A 367 0.86 15.85 11.69
CA GLN A 367 -0.59 15.98 11.49
C GLN A 367 -1.19 17.07 12.37
N SER A 368 -0.82 17.08 13.66
CA SER A 368 -1.41 17.99 14.63
C SER A 368 -1.13 19.45 14.27
N ALA A 369 0.11 19.75 13.88
CA ALA A 369 0.54 21.08 13.46
C ALA A 369 -0.17 21.53 12.16
N LEU A 370 -0.31 20.64 11.18
CA LEU A 370 -0.97 20.95 9.91
C LEU A 370 -2.46 21.31 10.11
N LEU A 371 -3.13 20.60 11.01
CA LEU A 371 -4.56 20.81 11.28
C LEU A 371 -4.83 21.96 12.27
N GLU A 372 -3.95 22.24 13.23
CA GLU A 372 -4.12 23.34 14.20
C GLU A 372 -4.14 24.72 13.53
N ASP A 373 -3.25 24.95 12.56
CA ASP A 373 -3.11 26.27 11.92
C ASP A 373 -4.18 26.53 10.85
N GLY A 374 -5.01 25.52 10.52
CA GLY A 374 -5.95 25.56 9.40
C GLY A 374 -5.23 25.75 8.07
N ASP A 375 -3.98 25.25 8.01
CA ASP A 375 -3.13 25.35 6.85
C ASP A 375 -3.67 24.49 5.70
N ALA A 376 -3.22 24.83 4.50
CA ALA A 376 -3.61 24.11 3.32
C ALA A 376 -2.86 22.76 3.30
N LEU A 377 -3.61 21.65 3.30
CA LEU A 377 -3.08 20.30 3.44
C LEU A 377 -2.12 19.95 2.28
N PRO A 378 -1.01 19.25 2.58
CA PRO A 378 -0.05 18.81 1.56
C PRO A 378 -0.58 17.61 0.77
N TYR A 379 0.11 17.28 -0.32
CA TYR A 379 -0.07 16.01 -1.03
C TYR A 379 1.13 15.11 -0.83
N LEU A 380 0.89 13.81 -0.92
CA LEU A 380 1.85 12.74 -1.01
C LEU A 380 2.11 12.42 -2.48
N SER A 381 3.37 12.43 -2.89
CA SER A 381 3.73 12.15 -4.29
C SER A 381 3.52 10.66 -4.58
N LEU A 382 2.72 10.34 -5.59
CA LEU A 382 2.64 8.98 -6.14
C LEU A 382 3.83 8.66 -7.04
N ALA A 383 4.68 9.66 -7.33
CA ALA A 383 5.94 9.48 -8.02
C ALA A 383 7.03 8.89 -7.11
N GLY A 384 6.67 8.33 -5.96
CA GLY A 384 7.61 7.63 -5.11
C GLY A 384 8.07 6.32 -5.75
N PHE A 385 9.05 5.70 -5.10
CA PHE A 385 9.82 4.63 -5.69
C PHE A 385 9.24 3.29 -5.26
N SER A 386 8.10 2.90 -5.86
CA SER A 386 7.51 1.57 -5.70
C SER A 386 8.52 0.42 -5.73
N GLY A 387 8.31 -0.59 -4.88
CA GLY A 387 9.13 -1.80 -4.81
C GLY A 387 9.39 -2.25 -3.36
N ASP A 388 9.93 -3.45 -3.19
CA ASP A 388 10.46 -3.92 -1.91
C ASP A 388 11.80 -3.22 -1.65
N LEU A 389 11.89 -2.39 -0.61
CA LEU A 389 13.16 -1.79 -0.17
C LEU A 389 14.11 -2.92 0.25
N ILE A 390 15.24 -3.03 -0.44
CA ILE A 390 16.30 -4.00 -0.15
C ILE A 390 17.26 -3.44 0.90
N ASP A 391 17.72 -2.20 0.69
CA ASP A 391 18.74 -1.59 1.54
C ASP A 391 18.71 -0.05 1.38
N SER A 392 19.24 0.65 2.38
CA SER A 392 19.31 2.10 2.45
C SER A 392 20.64 2.53 3.07
N TRP A 393 21.34 3.44 2.40
CA TRP A 393 22.62 4.00 2.85
C TRP A 393 22.50 5.50 3.01
N ASP A 394 22.54 5.96 4.26
CA ASP A 394 22.62 7.38 4.60
C ASP A 394 24.01 7.96 4.32
N ASP A 395 24.04 9.24 3.97
CA ASP A 395 25.27 9.98 3.68
C ASP A 395 25.29 11.36 4.36
N PRO A 396 26.44 11.84 4.87
CA PRO A 396 26.52 13.11 5.57
C PRO A 396 26.35 14.32 4.63
N THR A 397 25.40 15.20 4.93
CA THR A 397 25.25 16.46 4.18
C THR A 397 26.51 17.36 4.22
N GLY A 398 26.75 18.05 3.11
CA GLY A 398 27.82 19.03 2.92
C GLY A 398 29.19 18.42 2.71
N ASP A 399 29.26 17.17 2.24
CA ASP A 399 30.53 16.47 2.03
C ASP A 399 30.87 16.18 0.55
N ASP A 400 30.07 16.72 -0.38
CA ASP A 400 30.19 16.82 -1.85
C ASP A 400 31.45 17.55 -2.39
N HIS A 401 32.56 17.34 -1.71
CA HIS A 401 33.86 17.95 -1.90
C HIS A 401 34.95 16.90 -2.19
N GLY A 402 34.57 15.72 -2.69
CA GLY A 402 35.43 14.61 -3.06
C GLY A 402 36.35 14.19 -1.90
N PRO A 403 37.68 14.29 -2.00
CA PRO A 403 38.59 14.00 -0.88
C PRO A 403 38.52 15.05 0.25
N GLY A 404 37.52 15.94 0.26
CA GLY A 404 37.35 17.06 1.17
C GLY A 404 38.03 18.37 0.71
N SER A 405 38.49 18.45 -0.54
CA SER A 405 39.17 19.63 -1.08
C SER A 405 38.54 20.22 -2.33
N TYR A 406 37.60 19.52 -2.98
CA TYR A 406 37.01 19.98 -4.22
C TYR A 406 36.08 21.18 -3.99
N THR A 407 35.94 22.00 -5.02
CA THR A 407 35.10 23.19 -5.00
C THR A 407 34.26 23.26 -6.26
N TYR A 408 33.02 23.70 -6.13
CA TYR A 408 32.09 23.83 -7.25
C TYR A 408 32.58 24.76 -8.37
N PRO A 409 32.11 24.54 -9.62
CA PRO A 409 32.24 25.52 -10.69
C PRO A 409 31.55 26.83 -10.34
N GLY A 410 31.99 27.93 -10.96
CA GLY A 410 31.39 29.26 -10.74
C GLY A 410 30.12 29.55 -11.55
N SER A 411 29.53 28.55 -12.21
CA SER A 411 28.31 28.68 -13.02
C SER A 411 27.08 28.57 -12.13
N GLU A 412 26.08 29.42 -12.36
CA GLU A 412 24.83 29.42 -11.59
C GLU A 412 23.95 28.21 -11.93
N GLU A 413 24.15 27.60 -13.09
CA GLU A 413 23.46 26.39 -13.55
C GLU A 413 23.90 25.11 -12.80
N ILE A 414 24.94 25.20 -11.97
CA ILE A 414 25.42 24.11 -11.12
C ILE A 414 25.52 24.66 -9.69
N PRO A 415 24.39 24.74 -8.96
CA PRO A 415 24.39 25.27 -7.61
C PRO A 415 25.15 24.36 -6.64
N ASP A 416 25.70 24.95 -5.58
CA ASP A 416 26.28 24.19 -4.46
C ASP A 416 25.21 23.21 -3.89
N GLY A 417 25.63 22.00 -3.51
CA GLY A 417 24.74 20.94 -3.05
C GLY A 417 24.10 20.09 -4.17
N ALA A 418 24.29 20.43 -5.45
CA ALA A 418 23.75 19.66 -6.57
C ALA A 418 24.33 18.24 -6.70
N TYR A 419 25.39 17.91 -5.98
CA TYR A 419 25.97 16.55 -5.97
C TYR A 419 26.08 15.98 -4.55
N ASP A 420 25.45 16.61 -3.56
CA ASP A 420 25.51 16.22 -2.14
C ASP A 420 24.46 15.15 -1.88
N ILE A 421 24.91 13.89 -1.83
CA ILE A 421 24.07 12.74 -1.53
C ILE A 421 23.65 12.86 -0.06
N THR A 422 22.40 12.54 0.22
CA THR A 422 21.91 12.39 1.60
C THR A 422 21.55 10.96 1.92
N ARG A 423 21.09 10.22 0.90
CA ARG A 423 20.70 8.82 1.01
C ARG A 423 20.71 8.18 -0.38
N VAL A 424 21.11 6.91 -0.44
CA VAL A 424 20.84 6.04 -1.59
C VAL A 424 20.00 4.86 -1.12
N GLU A 425 18.91 4.58 -1.83
CA GLU A 425 18.08 3.40 -1.59
C GLU A 425 18.11 2.45 -2.78
N LEU A 426 17.97 1.17 -2.49
CA LEU A 426 17.85 0.11 -3.48
C LEU A 426 16.52 -0.60 -3.28
N TYR A 427 15.67 -0.56 -4.30
CA TYR A 427 14.40 -1.28 -4.34
C TYR A 427 14.47 -2.43 -5.33
N ALA A 428 13.68 -3.46 -5.07
CA ALA A 428 13.30 -4.45 -6.06
C ALA A 428 11.86 -4.27 -6.49
N THR A 429 11.64 -4.23 -7.79
CA THR A 429 10.30 -4.27 -8.38
C THR A 429 10.02 -5.68 -8.89
N ALA A 430 8.97 -5.87 -9.69
CA ALA A 430 8.61 -7.19 -10.21
C ALA A 430 9.70 -7.78 -11.14
N ASP A 431 10.29 -6.94 -12.01
CA ASP A 431 11.23 -7.36 -13.06
C ASP A 431 12.58 -6.61 -13.01
N ASP A 432 12.70 -5.56 -12.18
CA ASP A 432 13.84 -4.65 -12.17
C ASP A 432 14.38 -4.36 -10.75
N TYR A 433 15.55 -3.75 -10.69
CA TYR A 433 16.07 -3.08 -9.50
C TYR A 433 16.13 -1.58 -9.73
N ARG A 434 15.82 -0.80 -8.68
CA ARG A 434 15.83 0.66 -8.74
C ARG A 434 16.76 1.23 -7.67
N PHE A 435 17.77 1.95 -8.11
CA PHE A 435 18.56 2.82 -7.22
C PHE A 435 17.92 4.21 -7.18
N VAL A 436 17.77 4.75 -5.99
CA VAL A 436 17.24 6.10 -5.76
C VAL A 436 18.30 6.92 -5.07
N TYR A 437 18.71 8.04 -5.67
CA TYR A 437 19.64 8.99 -5.07
C TYR A 437 18.88 10.20 -4.55
N TYR A 438 18.84 10.38 -3.24
CA TYR A 438 18.36 11.61 -2.60
C TYR A 438 19.51 12.60 -2.48
N LEU A 439 19.27 13.85 -2.87
CA LEU A 439 20.26 14.92 -2.85
C LEU A 439 19.82 16.05 -1.91
N ASN A 440 20.79 16.72 -1.28
CA ASN A 440 20.54 17.85 -0.39
C ASN A 440 20.18 19.12 -1.19
N GLY A 441 20.73 19.25 -2.40
CA GLY A 441 20.41 20.32 -3.34
C GLY A 441 19.19 19.99 -4.20
N ALA A 442 18.51 21.04 -4.68
CA ALA A 442 17.35 20.89 -5.57
C ALA A 442 17.74 20.23 -6.91
N ILE A 443 16.89 19.31 -7.40
CA ILE A 443 17.08 18.70 -8.73
C ILE A 443 16.75 19.71 -9.83
N GLU A 444 17.81 20.30 -10.37
CA GLU A 444 17.74 21.30 -11.43
C GLU A 444 17.87 20.67 -12.83
N ASN A 445 17.10 21.22 -13.78
CA ASN A 445 17.12 20.81 -15.19
C ASN A 445 17.34 21.99 -16.17
N PRO A 446 18.43 22.78 -16.02
CA PRO A 446 18.68 23.98 -16.81
C PRO A 446 18.76 23.75 -18.33
N TRP A 447 19.07 22.52 -18.77
CA TRP A 447 19.15 22.17 -20.19
C TRP A 447 17.96 21.35 -20.68
N SER A 448 16.89 21.26 -19.89
CA SER A 448 15.62 20.62 -20.26
C SER A 448 15.80 19.20 -20.82
N SER A 449 16.60 18.39 -20.12
CA SER A 449 16.62 16.94 -20.31
C SER A 449 15.20 16.37 -20.22
N GLU A 450 14.90 15.37 -21.04
CA GLU A 450 13.64 14.62 -20.98
C GLU A 450 13.54 13.77 -19.70
N LEU A 451 14.66 13.50 -19.02
CA LEU A 451 14.72 12.69 -17.79
C LEU A 451 14.53 13.52 -16.52
N GLY A 452 14.23 14.83 -16.61
CA GLY A 452 14.00 15.66 -15.42
C GLY A 452 15.25 16.18 -14.70
N PHE A 453 16.47 15.81 -15.10
CA PHE A 453 17.72 16.32 -14.52
C PHE A 453 18.83 16.54 -15.57
N SER A 454 19.77 17.44 -15.27
CA SER A 454 20.75 17.92 -16.28
C SER A 454 22.21 17.72 -15.90
N VAL A 455 22.59 17.99 -14.65
CA VAL A 455 24.01 18.17 -14.27
C VAL A 455 24.68 16.91 -13.75
N HIS A 456 23.90 15.88 -13.42
CA HIS A 456 24.34 14.66 -12.74
C HIS A 456 24.85 13.58 -13.70
N ASN A 457 25.89 12.88 -13.26
CA ASN A 457 26.45 11.67 -13.88
C ASN A 457 26.55 10.61 -12.77
N LEU A 458 25.54 9.75 -12.70
CA LEU A 458 25.35 8.74 -11.67
C LEU A 458 26.03 7.44 -12.12
N GLN A 459 26.83 6.84 -11.23
CA GLN A 459 27.48 5.57 -11.48
C GLN A 459 27.38 4.65 -10.27
N VAL A 460 26.90 3.42 -10.48
CA VAL A 460 26.95 2.36 -9.46
C VAL A 460 27.88 1.26 -9.96
N TYR A 461 28.97 1.01 -9.26
CA TYR A 461 29.86 -0.11 -9.58
C TYR A 461 29.43 -1.33 -8.76
N ILE A 462 29.23 -2.47 -9.43
CA ILE A 462 28.63 -3.66 -8.83
C ILE A 462 29.61 -4.81 -8.88
N ARG A 463 29.94 -5.31 -7.69
CA ARG A 463 30.76 -6.49 -7.47
C ARG A 463 29.84 -7.68 -7.17
N ASP A 464 29.49 -8.38 -8.23
CA ASP A 464 28.69 -9.61 -8.17
C ASP A 464 29.55 -10.84 -7.78
N PRO A 465 29.38 -11.44 -6.58
CA PRO A 465 30.16 -12.61 -6.18
C PRO A 465 29.78 -13.90 -6.94
N ALA A 466 28.62 -13.96 -7.58
CA ALA A 466 28.16 -15.11 -8.38
C ALA A 466 28.69 -15.08 -9.82
N ALA A 467 29.14 -13.91 -10.30
CA ALA A 467 29.73 -13.75 -11.62
C ALA A 467 31.08 -14.50 -11.73
N THR A 468 31.07 -15.67 -12.39
CA THR A 468 32.29 -16.48 -12.61
C THR A 468 32.95 -16.26 -13.97
N ASP A 469 32.18 -15.87 -14.99
CA ASP A 469 32.64 -15.67 -16.36
C ASP A 469 32.58 -14.20 -16.83
N ALA A 470 32.07 -13.29 -15.99
CA ALA A 470 32.00 -11.86 -16.34
C ALA A 470 33.40 -11.21 -16.30
N PRO A 471 33.69 -10.24 -17.19
CA PRO A 471 34.91 -9.45 -17.11
C PRO A 471 35.03 -8.75 -15.75
N THR A 472 36.26 -8.59 -15.26
CA THR A 472 36.54 -7.84 -14.03
C THR A 472 37.52 -6.71 -14.29
N ALA A 473 37.38 -5.61 -13.54
CA ALA A 473 38.33 -4.52 -13.51
C ALA A 473 38.40 -3.92 -12.11
N THR A 474 39.55 -3.34 -11.77
CA THR A 474 39.68 -2.43 -10.61
C THR A 474 39.74 -0.98 -11.04
N ALA A 475 40.07 -0.69 -12.31
CA ALA A 475 40.04 0.68 -12.82
C ALA A 475 38.58 1.11 -13.06
N ALA A 476 38.24 2.31 -12.60
CA ALA A 476 36.95 2.92 -12.91
C ALA A 476 36.82 3.20 -14.42
N ARG A 477 35.59 3.48 -14.85
CA ARG A 477 35.28 3.86 -16.23
C ARG A 477 36.14 5.04 -16.69
N GLU A 478 36.38 5.11 -18.00
CA GLU A 478 37.04 6.27 -18.60
C GLU A 478 36.37 7.57 -18.11
N GLY A 479 37.17 8.58 -17.76
CA GLY A 479 36.70 9.83 -17.17
C GLY A 479 36.78 9.88 -15.65
N VAL A 480 36.46 8.79 -14.93
CA VAL A 480 36.35 8.80 -13.45
C VAL A 480 37.69 8.97 -12.75
N ARG A 481 38.77 8.41 -13.34
CA ARG A 481 40.15 8.59 -12.85
C ARG A 481 40.40 8.08 -11.42
N ALA A 482 39.70 7.01 -11.02
CA ALA A 482 39.90 6.28 -9.77
C ALA A 482 40.10 4.77 -10.01
N ASN A 483 40.50 4.05 -8.97
CA ASN A 483 40.41 2.60 -8.88
C ASN A 483 39.43 2.20 -7.77
N PHE A 484 39.08 0.93 -7.72
CA PHE A 484 38.35 0.28 -6.64
C PHE A 484 39.27 -0.63 -5.83
N ALA A 485 38.96 -0.76 -4.54
CA ALA A 485 39.69 -1.63 -3.61
C ALA A 485 39.64 -3.10 -4.04
N ASP A 486 38.52 -3.51 -4.62
CA ASP A 486 38.26 -4.85 -5.12
C ASP A 486 37.77 -4.83 -6.59
N PRO A 487 37.91 -5.93 -7.34
CA PRO A 487 37.42 -5.98 -8.71
C PRO A 487 35.89 -6.01 -8.76
N TYR A 488 35.30 -5.19 -9.64
CA TYR A 488 33.87 -5.20 -9.96
C TYR A 488 33.60 -5.94 -11.28
N HIS A 489 32.34 -6.31 -11.51
CA HIS A 489 31.89 -7.03 -12.70
C HIS A 489 31.04 -6.16 -13.63
N TYR A 490 30.17 -5.34 -13.04
CA TYR A 490 29.22 -4.50 -13.77
C TYR A 490 29.29 -3.06 -13.27
N ARG A 491 28.79 -2.13 -14.09
CA ARG A 491 28.54 -0.75 -13.67
C ARG A 491 27.29 -0.19 -14.35
N LEU A 492 26.45 0.45 -13.56
CA LEU A 492 25.35 1.27 -14.04
C LEU A 492 25.90 2.66 -14.35
N MET A 493 25.54 3.24 -15.49
CA MET A 493 26.02 4.54 -15.94
C MET A 493 24.85 5.34 -16.50
N VAL A 494 24.50 6.44 -15.82
CA VAL A 494 23.33 7.26 -16.15
C VAL A 494 23.67 8.74 -16.14
N ASN A 495 23.22 9.45 -17.16
CA ASN A 495 23.15 10.90 -17.18
C ASN A 495 21.87 11.38 -17.87
N GLY A 496 21.63 12.69 -17.84
CA GLY A 496 20.42 13.29 -18.39
C GLY A 496 20.30 13.29 -19.93
N PHE A 497 21.28 12.78 -20.69
CA PHE A 497 21.30 13.00 -22.15
C PHE A 497 21.77 11.81 -22.99
N GLU A 498 23.01 11.35 -22.81
CA GLU A 498 23.65 10.45 -23.78
C GLU A 498 23.69 8.98 -23.36
N ILE A 499 23.54 8.67 -22.07
CA ILE A 499 23.68 7.29 -21.60
C ILE A 499 22.73 6.96 -20.45
N GLN A 500 21.96 5.89 -20.65
CA GLN A 500 21.43 5.01 -19.60
C GLN A 500 21.83 3.58 -19.97
N ALA A 501 22.77 2.99 -19.24
CA ALA A 501 23.24 1.65 -19.57
C ALA A 501 23.82 0.90 -18.37
N LEU A 502 23.60 -0.41 -18.36
CA LEU A 502 24.38 -1.37 -17.59
C LEU A 502 25.53 -1.87 -18.47
N GLU A 503 26.76 -1.66 -18.03
CA GLU A 503 27.99 -2.06 -18.73
C GLU A 503 28.73 -3.14 -17.92
N ALA A 504 29.39 -4.08 -18.60
CA ALA A 504 30.37 -4.96 -17.96
C ALA A 504 31.68 -4.20 -17.71
N ALA A 505 32.55 -4.74 -16.86
CA ALA A 505 33.79 -4.08 -16.47
C ALA A 505 34.73 -3.75 -17.65
N ASP A 506 34.67 -4.52 -18.74
CA ASP A 506 35.44 -4.25 -19.97
C ASP A 506 34.83 -3.17 -20.88
N GLY A 507 33.68 -2.62 -20.50
CA GLY A 507 32.93 -1.58 -21.22
C GLY A 507 32.01 -2.11 -22.32
N SER A 508 31.81 -3.42 -22.45
CA SER A 508 30.70 -3.93 -23.24
C SER A 508 29.36 -3.60 -22.58
N VAL A 509 28.39 -3.17 -23.38
CA VAL A 509 27.03 -2.89 -22.91
C VAL A 509 26.30 -4.22 -22.67
N VAL A 510 25.80 -4.39 -21.45
CA VAL A 510 25.01 -5.54 -21.00
C VAL A 510 23.53 -5.29 -21.27
N SER A 511 23.03 -4.12 -20.83
CA SER A 511 21.66 -3.66 -21.10
C SER A 511 21.64 -2.16 -21.43
N GLN A 512 20.71 -1.78 -22.32
CA GLN A 512 20.28 -0.39 -22.55
C GLN A 512 18.83 -0.17 -22.10
N GLU A 513 18.18 -1.23 -21.60
CA GLU A 513 16.92 -1.13 -20.89
C GLU A 513 17.33 -0.66 -19.49
N VAL A 514 17.53 0.65 -19.36
CA VAL A 514 17.82 1.33 -18.10
C VAL A 514 17.01 2.61 -18.14
N ASP A 515 16.06 2.74 -17.24
CA ASP A 515 15.23 3.93 -17.12
C ASP A 515 15.78 4.84 -16.03
N ALA A 516 15.59 6.15 -16.19
CA ALA A 516 16.02 7.12 -15.19
C ALA A 516 15.13 8.37 -15.21
N GLU A 517 14.81 8.88 -14.03
CA GLU A 517 13.90 10.01 -13.87
C GLU A 517 14.31 10.86 -12.66
N GLY A 518 14.23 12.19 -12.82
CA GLY A 518 14.46 13.17 -11.76
C GLY A 518 13.14 13.63 -11.14
N HIS A 519 13.07 13.51 -9.81
CA HIS A 519 11.92 13.84 -8.97
C HIS A 519 12.25 15.08 -8.15
N ALA A 520 11.94 16.26 -8.70
CA ALA A 520 12.34 17.54 -8.11
C ALA A 520 11.61 17.87 -6.80
N ASP A 521 10.41 17.33 -6.60
CA ASP A 521 9.63 17.38 -5.36
C ASP A 521 10.27 16.58 -4.22
N LEU A 522 10.90 15.45 -4.55
CA LEU A 522 11.58 14.56 -3.61
C LEU A 522 13.08 14.84 -3.46
N ASN A 523 13.61 15.82 -4.23
CA ASN A 523 15.04 16.02 -4.44
C ASN A 523 15.79 14.72 -4.80
N ALA A 524 15.20 13.88 -5.64
CA ALA A 524 15.71 12.55 -5.92
C ALA A 524 15.90 12.25 -7.42
N ILE A 525 16.75 11.27 -7.72
CA ILE A 525 16.87 10.69 -9.07
C ILE A 525 16.77 9.17 -8.95
N ALA A 526 15.79 8.57 -9.61
CA ALA A 526 15.68 7.12 -9.75
C ALA A 526 16.40 6.63 -10.99
N VAL A 527 16.99 5.44 -10.86
CA VAL A 527 17.58 4.69 -11.94
C VAL A 527 17.17 3.22 -11.82
N GLU A 528 16.53 2.68 -12.85
CA GLU A 528 15.98 1.34 -12.89
C GLU A 528 16.66 0.49 -13.97
N PHE A 529 16.92 -0.79 -13.68
CA PHE A 529 17.51 -1.72 -14.64
C PHE A 529 17.04 -3.18 -14.41
N PRO A 530 16.96 -4.01 -15.47
CA PRO A 530 16.43 -5.36 -15.37
C PRO A 530 17.20 -6.25 -14.42
N ALA A 531 16.47 -6.94 -13.54
CA ALA A 531 17.03 -7.85 -12.57
C ALA A 531 17.76 -9.04 -13.23
N ASP A 532 17.33 -9.43 -14.44
CA ASP A 532 17.92 -10.51 -15.22
C ASP A 532 19.12 -10.10 -16.09
N ALA A 533 19.50 -8.81 -16.07
CA ALA A 533 20.62 -8.31 -16.86
C ALA A 533 21.99 -8.78 -16.32
N MET A 534 22.08 -9.12 -15.02
CA MET A 534 23.30 -9.59 -14.38
C MET A 534 23.30 -11.11 -14.17
N ALA A 535 24.49 -11.68 -13.91
CA ALA A 535 24.61 -13.12 -13.67
C ALA A 535 24.10 -13.53 -12.28
N GLY A 536 24.41 -12.74 -11.25
CA GLY A 536 23.91 -12.87 -9.88
C GLY A 536 22.83 -11.84 -9.54
N ASP A 537 22.23 -12.01 -8.37
CA ASP A 537 21.26 -11.08 -7.77
C ASP A 537 22.02 -9.90 -7.14
N VAL A 538 21.55 -8.66 -7.38
CA VAL A 538 22.17 -7.47 -6.76
C VAL A 538 22.09 -7.50 -5.23
N ARG A 539 21.10 -8.21 -4.66
CA ARG A 539 20.94 -8.42 -3.20
C ARG A 539 22.13 -9.14 -2.58
N ASP A 540 22.89 -9.88 -3.37
CA ASP A 540 24.09 -10.59 -2.92
C ASP A 540 25.39 -9.82 -3.25
N ALA A 541 25.29 -8.63 -3.86
CA ALA A 541 26.44 -7.88 -4.36
C ALA A 541 27.06 -6.94 -3.31
N GLU A 542 28.28 -6.49 -3.61
CA GLU A 542 28.86 -5.30 -2.99
C GLU A 542 28.81 -4.17 -4.04
N ILE A 543 28.42 -2.95 -3.64
CA ILE A 543 28.23 -1.82 -4.55
C ILE A 543 29.04 -0.60 -4.16
N ALA A 544 29.31 0.28 -5.11
CA ALA A 544 29.89 1.60 -4.87
C ALA A 544 29.06 2.64 -5.65
N PRO A 545 28.04 3.23 -5.01
CA PRO A 545 27.26 4.35 -5.55
C PRO A 545 28.09 5.64 -5.57
N LEU A 546 28.23 6.26 -6.74
CA LEU A 546 28.99 7.49 -6.95
C LEU A 546 28.15 8.52 -7.70
N ILE A 547 28.39 9.80 -7.44
CA ILE A 547 27.88 10.90 -8.24
C ILE A 547 29.02 11.81 -8.73
N LEU A 548 28.93 12.18 -10.01
CA LEU A 548 29.91 13.00 -10.71
C LEU A 548 29.19 14.12 -11.46
N GLY A 549 29.94 15.15 -11.86
CA GLY A 549 29.44 16.15 -12.80
C GLY A 549 29.36 15.60 -14.23
N HIS A 550 28.24 15.82 -14.90
CA HIS A 550 28.08 15.51 -16.33
C HIS A 550 28.71 16.59 -17.22
N ASP A 551 29.46 16.18 -18.24
CA ASP A 551 29.93 17.05 -19.32
C ASP A 551 29.98 16.28 -20.65
N SER A 552 29.12 16.61 -21.61
CA SER A 552 29.06 15.98 -22.95
C SER A 552 30.38 16.04 -23.74
N TYR A 553 31.30 16.95 -23.38
CA TYR A 553 32.59 17.13 -24.06
C TYR A 553 33.77 16.52 -23.28
N GLY A 554 33.54 16.16 -22.02
CA GLY A 554 34.54 15.58 -21.13
C GLY A 554 34.83 14.11 -21.46
N PRO A 555 36.06 13.62 -21.21
CA PRO A 555 36.33 12.18 -21.27
C PRO A 555 35.36 11.41 -20.36
N GLY A 556 34.74 10.36 -20.88
CA GLY A 556 33.76 9.58 -20.11
C GLY A 556 32.41 10.26 -19.87
N LEU A 557 32.15 11.41 -20.51
CA LEU A 557 31.00 12.28 -20.24
C LEU A 557 31.03 12.92 -18.84
N THR A 558 32.23 13.07 -18.28
CA THR A 558 32.45 13.55 -16.92
C THR A 558 33.14 14.92 -16.93
N ARG A 559 32.65 15.83 -16.10
CA ARG A 559 33.20 17.16 -15.88
C ARG A 559 34.56 17.10 -15.21
N GLU A 560 35.48 17.94 -15.68
CA GLU A 560 36.85 17.97 -15.18
C GLU A 560 36.97 18.59 -13.78
N ILE A 561 37.93 18.08 -13.00
CA ILE A 561 38.37 18.65 -11.73
C ILE A 561 39.82 19.15 -11.86
N ALA A 562 39.99 20.46 -11.72
CA ALA A 562 41.25 21.17 -11.85
C ALA A 562 41.79 21.66 -10.50
N ALA A 563 43.00 22.22 -10.49
CA ALA A 563 43.60 22.80 -9.28
C ALA A 563 42.82 24.02 -8.75
N GLU A 564 42.30 24.85 -9.66
CA GLU A 564 41.45 26.00 -9.34
C GLU A 564 40.13 25.88 -10.10
N SER A 565 39.02 26.29 -9.48
CA SER A 565 37.71 26.25 -10.14
C SER A 565 37.61 27.30 -11.23
N ALA A 566 36.79 27.01 -12.23
CA ALA A 566 36.47 27.93 -13.32
C ALA A 566 34.95 27.96 -13.53
N GLY A 567 34.48 28.62 -14.59
CA GLY A 567 33.04 28.73 -14.86
C GLY A 567 32.33 27.37 -14.97
N TRP A 568 32.96 26.37 -15.58
CA TRP A 568 32.35 25.05 -15.85
C TRP A 568 33.17 23.88 -15.33
N THR A 569 34.20 24.15 -14.53
CA THR A 569 35.20 23.17 -14.11
C THR A 569 35.30 23.22 -12.59
N PHE A 570 35.23 22.06 -11.95
CA PHE A 570 35.47 21.96 -10.52
C PHE A 570 36.91 22.34 -10.19
N GLY A 571 37.14 22.84 -8.99
CA GLY A 571 38.45 23.21 -8.47
C GLY A 571 38.90 22.34 -7.30
N GLY A 572 40.02 22.70 -6.68
CA GLY A 572 40.45 22.10 -5.42
C GLY A 572 41.22 20.78 -5.56
N GLY A 573 41.47 20.34 -6.79
CA GLY A 573 42.36 19.23 -7.09
C GLY A 573 43.84 19.63 -7.16
N ARG A 574 44.63 18.79 -7.80
CA ARG A 574 46.06 19.00 -8.09
C ARG A 574 46.27 19.51 -9.51
N ASP A 575 47.44 20.10 -9.76
CA ASP A 575 47.91 20.49 -11.11
C ASP A 575 48.59 19.30 -11.82
N ASP A 576 47.95 18.13 -11.75
CA ASP A 576 48.35 16.90 -12.43
C ASP A 576 47.12 16.05 -12.76
N GLU A 577 47.33 14.94 -13.48
CA GLU A 577 46.22 14.11 -13.93
C GLU A 577 45.62 13.22 -12.84
N MET A 578 46.10 13.27 -11.57
CA MET A 578 45.75 12.32 -10.52
C MET A 578 44.36 12.55 -9.91
N ASN A 579 43.76 13.71 -10.14
CA ASN A 579 42.41 14.04 -9.67
C ASN A 579 41.40 13.01 -10.21
N HIS A 580 40.71 12.30 -9.33
CA HIS A 580 39.48 11.58 -9.68
C HIS A 580 38.34 12.59 -9.86
N HIS A 581 37.31 12.23 -10.61
CA HIS A 581 36.18 13.12 -10.86
C HIS A 581 34.94 12.80 -10.01
N VAL A 582 35.05 11.89 -9.05
CA VAL A 582 34.03 11.62 -8.03
C VAL A 582 33.88 12.85 -7.14
N VAL A 583 32.66 13.41 -7.09
CA VAL A 583 32.31 14.57 -6.27
C VAL A 583 31.80 14.09 -4.92
N ASP A 584 30.98 13.04 -4.94
CA ASP A 584 30.39 12.43 -3.76
C ASP A 584 30.13 10.92 -3.97
N ALA A 585 30.05 10.15 -2.89
CA ALA A 585 29.97 8.69 -2.85
C ALA A 585 29.49 8.17 -1.49
N ILE A 586 28.62 7.16 -1.53
CA ILE A 586 28.32 6.33 -0.36
C ILE A 586 29.57 5.57 0.06
N THR A 587 29.90 5.61 1.35
CA THR A 587 31.08 4.98 1.93
C THR A 587 30.73 3.96 3.01
N PRO A 588 31.61 2.97 3.28
CA PRO A 588 31.39 2.02 4.36
C PRO A 588 31.24 2.71 5.72
N GLU A 589 30.41 2.13 6.59
CA GLU A 589 30.17 2.64 7.93
C GLU A 589 31.48 2.98 8.67
N GLY A 590 31.56 4.22 9.17
CA GLY A 590 32.72 4.71 9.92
C GLY A 590 33.95 5.08 9.06
N VAL A 591 33.88 4.97 7.73
CA VAL A 591 34.92 5.43 6.80
C VAL A 591 34.49 6.76 6.19
N PRO A 592 35.11 7.90 6.52
CA PRO A 592 34.71 9.17 5.92
C PRO A 592 35.07 9.23 4.43
N GLN A 593 34.23 9.89 3.63
CA GLN A 593 34.45 10.18 2.21
C GLN A 593 35.87 10.70 1.91
N SER A 594 36.37 11.64 2.72
CA SER A 594 37.73 12.18 2.58
C SER A 594 38.86 11.13 2.67
N GLU A 595 38.63 10.01 3.36
CA GLU A 595 39.54 8.87 3.41
C GLU A 595 39.30 7.91 2.22
N ALA A 596 38.05 7.57 1.93
CA ALA A 596 37.69 6.67 0.84
C ALA A 596 38.12 7.18 -0.55
N LEU A 597 38.05 8.50 -0.76
CA LEU A 597 38.43 9.18 -1.99
C LEU A 597 39.86 9.75 -1.96
N ALA A 598 40.65 9.47 -0.91
CA ALA A 598 42.00 10.00 -0.80
C ALA A 598 42.91 9.55 -1.96
N TYR A 599 43.70 10.48 -2.51
CA TYR A 599 44.69 10.19 -3.55
C TYR A 599 45.96 11.02 -3.35
N THR A 600 47.03 10.62 -4.06
CA THR A 600 48.33 11.30 -4.00
C THR A 600 48.87 11.60 -5.39
N ALA A 601 50.06 12.21 -5.46
CA ALA A 601 50.75 12.47 -6.72
C ALA A 601 51.15 11.18 -7.46
N ASP A 602 51.23 10.05 -6.75
CA ASP A 602 51.75 8.78 -7.27
C ASP A 602 50.71 7.65 -7.23
N GLU A 603 49.59 7.84 -6.54
CA GLU A 603 48.56 6.83 -6.32
C GLU A 603 47.14 7.42 -6.49
N ARG A 604 46.32 6.74 -7.29
CA ARG A 604 44.90 7.06 -7.52
C ARG A 604 44.08 6.66 -6.29
N ALA A 605 42.93 7.28 -6.11
CA ALA A 605 41.95 6.82 -5.12
C ALA A 605 41.58 5.34 -5.35
N SER A 606 41.33 4.62 -4.27
CA SER A 606 40.95 3.20 -4.26
C SER A 606 39.64 3.05 -3.49
N ILE A 607 38.54 3.24 -4.20
CA ILE A 607 37.19 3.37 -3.64
C ILE A 607 36.72 2.00 -3.08
N PRO A 608 36.27 1.93 -1.82
CA PRO A 608 35.71 0.72 -1.23
C PRO A 608 34.28 0.43 -1.76
N PHE A 609 33.79 -0.79 -1.54
CA PHE A 609 32.39 -1.14 -1.75
C PHE A 609 31.67 -1.21 -0.40
N VAL A 610 30.36 -0.96 -0.42
CA VAL A 610 29.42 -1.26 0.66
C VAL A 610 28.65 -2.55 0.32
N PRO A 611 28.36 -3.42 1.29
CA PRO A 611 27.53 -4.60 1.04
C PRO A 611 26.08 -4.17 0.79
N VAL A 612 25.37 -4.93 -0.05
CA VAL A 612 23.90 -4.97 -0.02
C VAL A 612 23.55 -6.04 1.01
N ALA A 613 23.18 -5.63 2.22
CA ALA A 613 22.99 -6.56 3.33
C ALA A 613 21.51 -6.84 3.56
N ALA A 614 21.12 -8.13 3.47
CA ALA A 614 19.90 -8.62 4.12
C ALA A 614 20.20 -8.83 5.62
N GLU A 615 20.08 -7.79 6.44
CA GLU A 615 20.02 -7.96 7.89
C GLU A 615 18.59 -7.74 8.38
N ASP A 616 17.92 -8.86 8.69
CA ASP A 616 16.80 -8.93 9.63
C ASP A 616 17.27 -8.37 10.98
N GLY A 617 17.18 -7.05 11.17
CA GLY A 617 17.66 -6.34 12.34
C GLY A 617 16.55 -5.54 13.01
N GLU A 618 15.80 -6.20 13.89
CA GLU A 618 15.00 -5.52 14.92
C GLU A 618 15.87 -4.45 15.60
N GLY A 619 15.52 -3.19 15.41
CA GLY A 619 16.15 -2.07 16.11
C GLY A 619 15.88 -2.17 17.60
N GLU A 620 16.80 -2.80 18.34
CA GLU A 620 16.90 -2.63 19.79
C GLU A 620 17.26 -1.16 20.07
N GLY A 621 16.24 -0.34 20.30
CA GLY A 621 16.41 1.02 20.80
C GLY A 621 17.12 1.00 22.15
N GLU A 622 18.39 1.43 22.14
CA GLU A 622 19.16 1.75 23.34
C GLU A 622 18.42 2.83 24.15
N THR A 623 17.78 2.42 25.25
CA THR A 623 17.35 3.36 26.28
C THR A 623 18.59 3.97 26.93
N GLY A 624 18.91 5.20 26.54
CA GLY A 624 19.93 6.02 27.19
C GLY A 624 19.52 6.36 28.62
N ASP A 625 20.10 5.64 29.58
CA ASP A 625 19.98 5.93 31.01
C ASP A 625 20.69 7.25 31.34
N GLY A 626 19.91 8.33 31.39
CA GLY A 626 20.33 9.62 31.93
C GLY A 626 20.38 9.59 33.46
N GLU A 627 21.57 9.39 34.02
CA GLU A 627 21.87 9.66 35.43
C GLU A 627 21.62 11.14 35.76
N GLY A 628 20.64 11.41 36.63
CA GLY A 628 20.34 12.71 37.21
C GLY A 628 20.00 12.57 38.69
N ASP A 629 21.02 12.83 39.53
CA ASP A 629 21.04 12.78 40.99
C ASP A 629 20.26 13.93 41.66
N ASP A 630 19.89 13.66 42.92
CA ASP A 630 19.46 14.56 44.01
C ASP A 630 18.03 15.16 44.08
N GLY A 631 17.28 14.73 45.11
CA GLY A 631 16.10 15.46 45.60
C GLY A 631 15.27 14.81 46.71
N ASP A 632 15.84 14.67 47.91
CA ASP A 632 15.22 14.22 49.18
C ASP A 632 13.73 14.59 49.41
N GLY A 633 12.96 13.62 49.93
CA GLY A 633 11.61 13.86 50.47
C GLY A 633 11.02 12.67 51.25
N SER A 634 11.49 12.46 52.48
CA SER A 634 11.01 11.43 53.42
C SER A 634 9.56 11.63 53.89
N GLY A 635 8.84 10.53 54.16
CA GLY A 635 7.60 10.56 54.93
C GLY A 635 6.91 9.20 55.05
N ASP A 636 7.12 8.55 56.20
CA ASP A 636 6.56 7.28 56.65
C ASP A 636 5.00 7.24 56.68
N ASP A 637 4.41 6.05 56.54
CA ASP A 637 3.68 5.33 57.63
C ASP A 637 2.53 4.41 57.14
N ASP A 638 2.71 3.12 57.43
CA ASP A 638 1.80 2.01 57.75
C ASP A 638 0.29 2.03 57.43
N GLY A 639 -0.23 0.86 56.99
CA GLY A 639 -1.42 0.27 57.65
C GLY A 639 -2.55 -0.31 56.78
N ASP A 640 -2.36 -1.55 56.30
CA ASP A 640 -3.16 -2.75 56.64
C ASP A 640 -4.72 -2.70 56.75
N ARG A 641 -5.35 -3.62 55.97
CA ARG A 641 -6.59 -4.41 56.20
C ARG A 641 -8.01 -3.85 55.95
N ASN A 642 -8.72 -4.60 55.09
CA ASN A 642 -10.10 -5.14 55.16
C ASN A 642 -11.21 -4.30 55.80
N ASP A 643 -12.38 -4.18 55.15
CA ASP A 643 -13.51 -5.12 55.33
C ASP A 643 -14.79 -4.67 54.58
N GLU A 644 -15.56 -5.70 54.21
CA GLU A 644 -16.98 -5.82 53.82
C GLU A 644 -17.91 -4.59 53.71
N GLY A 645 -18.62 -4.56 52.56
CA GLY A 645 -20.09 -4.73 52.52
C GLY A 645 -20.97 -3.48 52.66
N THR A 646 -21.90 -3.29 51.70
CA THR A 646 -23.36 -3.42 51.93
C THR A 646 -24.15 -2.78 50.78
N GLN A 647 -25.12 -3.54 50.31
CA GLN A 647 -26.20 -3.20 49.38
C GLN A 647 -27.06 -2.04 49.87
N THR A 648 -27.66 -1.27 48.96
CA THR A 648 -28.92 -0.57 49.25
C THR A 648 -29.78 -0.47 47.99
N GLU A 649 -30.92 -1.16 48.01
CA GLU A 649 -32.07 -0.93 47.14
C GLU A 649 -32.64 0.48 47.36
N THR A 650 -33.17 1.12 46.33
CA THR A 650 -34.28 2.06 46.49
C THR A 650 -35.25 1.99 45.31
N THR A 651 -36.46 1.56 45.63
CA THR A 651 -37.71 1.61 44.85
C THR A 651 -38.23 3.04 44.63
N THR A 652 -38.85 3.33 43.49
CA THR A 652 -40.12 4.11 43.33
C THR A 652 -40.62 3.91 41.87
N ASP A 653 -41.64 3.11 41.58
CA ASP A 653 -43.11 3.37 41.53
C ASP A 653 -43.58 4.59 40.70
N GLY A 654 -44.49 4.33 39.73
CA GLY A 654 -45.52 5.30 39.36
C GLY A 654 -45.96 5.44 37.89
N GLY A 655 -46.82 4.52 37.41
CA GLY A 655 -47.97 4.78 36.50
C GLY A 655 -47.71 5.22 35.04
N ALA A 656 -48.64 5.15 34.09
CA ALA A 656 -49.94 4.50 33.92
C ALA A 656 -50.32 4.66 32.43
N THR A 657 -50.86 3.58 31.82
CA THR A 657 -51.91 3.52 30.76
C THR A 657 -52.01 4.63 29.69
N THR A 658 -52.04 4.27 28.40
CA THR A 658 -53.29 4.12 27.60
C THR A 658 -53.01 3.60 26.18
N ASP A 659 -53.98 2.85 25.69
CA ASP A 659 -54.17 2.28 24.34
C ASP A 659 -54.18 3.32 23.21
N ASP A 660 -53.82 2.93 21.98
CA ASP A 660 -54.74 3.04 20.83
C ASP A 660 -54.32 2.16 19.63
N GLU A 661 -55.34 1.75 18.88
CA GLU A 661 -55.38 0.76 17.83
C GLU A 661 -54.95 1.29 16.44
N GLY A 662 -54.41 0.38 15.62
CA GLY A 662 -54.91 0.10 14.27
C GLY A 662 -54.68 1.10 13.13
N ALA A 663 -54.05 0.64 12.04
CA ALA A 663 -54.77 0.33 10.80
C ALA A 663 -53.83 -0.11 9.68
N GLU A 664 -54.21 -1.20 9.02
CA GLU A 664 -53.76 -1.67 7.70
C GLU A 664 -53.96 -0.60 6.62
N THR A 665 -53.20 -0.66 5.51
CA THR A 665 -53.72 -1.13 4.20
C THR A 665 -52.74 -0.95 3.01
N THR A 666 -52.61 -2.04 2.25
CA THR A 666 -52.60 -2.17 0.77
C THR A 666 -51.40 -1.73 -0.08
N ALA A 667 -50.64 -2.74 -0.54
CA ALA A 667 -50.53 -3.25 -1.93
C ALA A 667 -50.69 -2.30 -3.13
N GLY A 668 -49.72 -2.37 -4.05
CA GLY A 668 -49.81 -1.91 -5.44
C GLY A 668 -48.83 -2.62 -6.38
N ASP A 669 -49.35 -3.59 -7.15
CA ASP A 669 -48.72 -4.31 -8.26
C ASP A 669 -48.29 -3.42 -9.46
N GLY A 670 -47.15 -3.74 -10.07
CA GLY A 670 -47.11 -4.10 -11.50
C GLY A 670 -46.55 -3.10 -12.54
N PRO A 671 -46.18 -3.61 -13.76
CA PRO A 671 -44.86 -3.40 -14.38
C PRO A 671 -44.88 -2.73 -15.77
N GLY A 672 -43.70 -2.47 -16.36
CA GLY A 672 -43.59 -1.92 -17.73
C GLY A 672 -42.31 -2.33 -18.50
N PHE A 673 -42.50 -3.18 -19.52
CA PHE A 673 -41.55 -3.54 -20.58
C PHE A 673 -41.35 -2.41 -21.62
N GLY A 674 -40.20 -2.37 -22.31
CA GLY A 674 -40.12 -1.74 -23.65
C GLY A 674 -38.76 -1.59 -24.35
N THR A 675 -38.35 -2.64 -25.09
CA THR A 675 -37.81 -2.64 -26.50
C THR A 675 -36.65 -1.75 -26.99
N VAL A 676 -35.54 -2.43 -27.33
CA VAL A 676 -34.77 -2.48 -28.61
C VAL A 676 -34.87 -1.32 -29.63
N THR A 677 -33.73 -0.71 -29.99
CA THR A 677 -33.38 -0.38 -31.39
C THR A 677 -31.85 -0.28 -31.56
N GLY A 678 -31.28 -1.02 -32.51
CA GLY A 678 -29.86 -0.93 -32.89
C GLY A 678 -29.64 -0.05 -34.12
N VAL A 679 -28.44 0.54 -34.24
CA VAL A 679 -27.89 1.10 -35.48
C VAL A 679 -26.39 0.80 -35.55
N LEU A 680 -25.97 0.32 -36.72
CA LEU A 680 -24.64 -0.06 -37.18
C LEU A 680 -23.82 1.14 -37.71
N GLY A 681 -22.48 1.03 -37.62
CA GLY A 681 -21.47 1.78 -38.40
C GLY A 681 -20.54 2.59 -37.50
N THR A 682 -19.20 2.53 -37.59
CA THR A 682 -18.34 2.30 -38.76
C THR A 682 -16.92 1.98 -38.28
N ALA A 683 -16.24 1.05 -38.96
CA ALA A 683 -14.85 0.73 -38.75
C ALA A 683 -13.90 1.84 -39.25
N GLY A 684 -12.80 2.05 -38.54
CA GLY A 684 -11.66 2.86 -38.97
C GLY A 684 -10.42 2.47 -38.17
N GLY A 685 -9.62 1.56 -38.70
CA GLY A 685 -8.31 1.21 -38.16
C GLY A 685 -7.19 2.01 -38.83
N ALA A 686 -6.08 2.18 -38.12
CA ALA A 686 -4.75 2.31 -38.71
C ALA A 686 -3.69 1.92 -37.66
N ALA A 687 -3.17 0.71 -37.79
CA ALA A 687 -1.89 0.29 -37.23
C ALA A 687 -0.78 0.72 -38.20
N TYR A 688 0.37 1.15 -37.69
CA TYR A 688 1.59 1.23 -38.50
C TYR A 688 2.67 0.33 -37.88
N ALA A 689 3.05 -0.68 -38.64
CA ALA A 689 4.13 -1.59 -38.33
C ALA A 689 5.42 -1.15 -39.01
N ALA A 690 6.53 -1.27 -38.27
CA ALA A 690 7.88 -1.28 -38.82
C ALA A 690 8.16 -2.59 -39.56
N ARG A 691 8.87 -2.54 -40.71
CA ARG A 691 10.07 -3.37 -41.05
C ARG A 691 10.54 -3.29 -42.51
N ARG A 692 11.80 -2.85 -42.67
CA ARG A 692 12.99 -3.59 -43.19
C ARG A 692 13.38 -3.62 -44.71
N VAL A 693 14.71 -3.48 -44.90
CA VAL A 693 15.66 -3.97 -45.96
C VAL A 693 15.66 -3.18 -47.30
N LEU A 694 16.69 -2.41 -47.67
CA LEU A 694 18.06 -2.69 -48.19
C LEU A 694 18.14 -3.33 -49.60
N ASP A 695 18.98 -2.70 -50.44
CA ASP A 695 19.51 -3.06 -51.78
C ASP A 695 18.48 -3.16 -52.94
N ASP A 696 18.72 -2.70 -54.17
CA ASP A 696 19.95 -2.35 -54.89
C ASP A 696 19.59 -1.53 -56.16
N GLU A 697 20.61 -0.85 -56.71
CA GLU A 697 20.81 -0.45 -58.12
C GLU A 697 20.01 0.71 -58.79
N ASP A 698 20.81 1.75 -59.11
CA ASP A 698 20.86 2.51 -60.37
C ASP A 698 19.58 3.19 -60.93
N ARG A 699 19.57 4.54 -60.87
CA ARG A 699 19.57 5.38 -62.09
C ARG A 699 19.83 6.87 -61.82
N GLU A 700 20.67 7.40 -62.71
CA GLU A 700 21.14 8.77 -62.93
C GLU A 700 20.08 9.86 -63.09
N GLU A 701 20.55 11.11 -62.91
CA GLU A 701 20.07 12.39 -63.50
C GLU A 701 18.73 12.95 -62.97
N THR A 702 18.56 14.21 -62.56
CA THR A 702 19.23 15.49 -62.88
C THR A 702 18.88 16.55 -61.82
N GLU A 703 19.76 17.54 -61.69
CA GLU A 703 19.63 18.84 -61.01
C GLU A 703 18.29 19.57 -61.27
N GLU A 704 17.68 20.14 -60.22
CA GLU A 704 17.47 21.60 -60.04
C GLU A 704 17.08 21.95 -58.59
#